data_AF-A0A527TPP6-F1
#
_entry.id   AF-A0A527TPP6-F1
#
_cell.length_a   1.000
_cell.length_b   1.000
_cell.length_c   1.000
_cell.angle_alpha   90.00
_cell.angle_beta   90.00
_cell.angle_gamma   90.00
#
_symmetry.space_group_name_H-M   'P 1'
#
loop_
_entity.id
_entity.type
_entity.pdbx_description
1 polymer ?
#
loop_
_entity_poly.entity_id
_entity_poly.type
_entity_poly.pdbx_seq_one_letter_code
_entity_poly.pdbx_strand_id
1 'polypeptide(L)'
;MARPATAAVRLLTGEREPVRLATTANIILRSLQAIDGVPCEVGDRVLVKDQADQRQNGIYTVSEGEWFRAADARTARTLQKGTTVHTQVGTVNADRVFEFTADEPALGSDAITIAPLVPPDISEVVDQVGALKDATVTAADAAAGSAMAAAANAGLTAADRLETAAAVVATAANVVATAATLASAQAARDASLYGKGIFPTIAAAIGLGIVGSGAITAGSGGTNGTFDLAFTGGAGSGAAGRFVVAGGVLTQILITAPGSYTVAPSFSFAASAGLAGAAAAVVLGRNVDVGEYFWTEVSTGVLGLYNVTAGPVATDTGGRAALADAETLALLAEALQYDDSGVAIAFDVLLPAILIKDAASPAKRYVGSLLPLLTSSRSTAAWYFDRLGLLRQAGVNTPRFTYDYKSLAPRGLLCEPARVNRVLWNRDLTNAAWTKSNMTAALDQVGLDGIVASASSITATADDATVLQPIVIASAAYFQTAYIRRLSGAGAISMTMDGGATWTDVTPPDAYWNRMSILSQTLANPNVGFKIATSGDSFAIDLVQNENGNYKTSPMVTTTAFFSRGVDLNSIDLSTIPFDVALGALVVEGRTQASDNVSRTMAQIDDATAANQISCNMSSLGGGQFTIRAANAVVANVLPGITVVDKTTRLAASWGPNYAQAALDGSVGAQDNALTVPSGLTRLRIGSGISGTTSFGGTISRLTLRLRTQDGTELTAMSNFGPLGVEPLINIVPNDSKIEDSDYAATLAATTSQVSGVRPVIFSGYQYANPGWRRRFKTRATSVVLHFQNLNLVGGSYNAKGQILVNGVHNTYFTSPQALGKFFVRLDFSSNADRLIEIVMPYSASIAHLGITTYGAPITLPTPRSTLPRAVFLGDSRFQGFNATSIDKHWTEILCRAKGWEHINLGYGSSGVTSAWGTDLGNADPNVAFVMFDYNNRTAQTALLSFKNAYKALIDNFRAVKPTTKLYAVTSNWISTANDALTLKIADYRQATSDALTELADANNILIDGLTLTTNSTASIGDGIHPNDVGEAEWAANIAPLVSV
;
A
#
# COMPACT_ATOMS: atom_id res chain seq x y z
N MET A 1 46.77 -48.50 21.36
CA MET A 1 46.91 -47.04 21.21
C MET A 1 47.33 -46.78 19.78
N ALA A 2 46.42 -46.23 18.96
CA ALA A 2 46.54 -45.73 17.56
C ALA A 2 45.22 -46.03 16.82
N ARG A 3 44.70 -45.05 16.08
CA ARG A 3 43.30 -44.90 15.60
C ARG A 3 42.77 -46.06 14.73
N PRO A 4 41.45 -46.32 14.74
CA PRO A 4 40.80 -47.21 13.78
C PRO A 4 40.79 -46.59 12.39
N ALA A 5 40.97 -47.44 11.37
CA ALA A 5 40.96 -47.09 9.95
C ALA A 5 39.68 -46.35 9.57
N THR A 6 39.80 -45.05 9.30
CA THR A 6 38.79 -44.30 8.56
C THR A 6 38.84 -44.78 7.12
N ALA A 7 37.76 -45.41 6.65
CA ALA A 7 37.57 -45.67 5.23
C ALA A 7 37.66 -44.33 4.49
N ALA A 8 38.79 -44.11 3.81
CA ALA A 8 38.91 -43.02 2.87
C ALA A 8 37.91 -43.29 1.75
N VAL A 9 36.91 -42.43 1.65
CA VAL A 9 36.19 -42.18 0.41
C VAL A 9 37.26 -41.89 -0.63
N ARG A 10 37.61 -42.90 -1.43
CA ARG A 10 38.49 -42.73 -2.58
C ARG A 10 37.65 -42.02 -3.64
N LEU A 11 37.55 -40.70 -3.51
CA LEU A 11 37.29 -39.85 -4.65
C LEU A 11 38.24 -40.33 -5.76
N LEU A 12 37.68 -40.78 -6.89
CA LEU A 12 38.45 -40.87 -8.14
C LEU A 12 38.73 -39.44 -8.62
N THR A 13 39.43 -38.65 -7.82
CA THR A 13 40.03 -37.42 -8.31
C THR A 13 41.17 -37.85 -9.24
N GLY A 14 41.22 -37.24 -10.43
CA GLY A 14 42.24 -37.52 -11.44
C GLY A 14 43.67 -37.21 -10.99
N GLU A 15 43.88 -36.70 -9.78
CA GLU A 15 45.20 -36.26 -9.31
C GLU A 15 45.97 -37.38 -8.59
N ARG A 16 47.28 -37.47 -8.84
CA ARG A 16 48.22 -38.37 -8.15
C ARG A 16 48.94 -37.64 -7.03
N GLU A 17 49.43 -38.41 -6.05
CA GLU A 17 50.23 -37.83 -4.98
C GLU A 17 51.39 -37.02 -5.56
N PRO A 18 51.64 -35.80 -5.05
CA PRO A 18 52.70 -34.93 -5.54
C PRO A 18 54.03 -35.66 -5.62
N VAL A 19 54.78 -35.36 -6.67
CA VAL A 19 56.16 -35.79 -6.81
C VAL A 19 57.08 -34.68 -6.33
N ARG A 20 58.22 -35.07 -5.76
CA ARG A 20 59.20 -34.09 -5.33
C ARG A 20 59.87 -33.45 -6.54
N LEU A 21 60.20 -34.25 -7.57
CA LEU A 21 61.01 -33.87 -8.73
C LEU A 21 60.42 -34.42 -10.03
N ALA A 22 60.75 -33.79 -11.16
CA ALA A 22 60.45 -34.33 -12.50
C ALA A 22 61.69 -34.28 -13.40
N THR A 23 61.83 -35.28 -14.26
CA THR A 23 62.96 -35.35 -15.20
C THR A 23 62.96 -34.17 -16.16
N THR A 24 64.14 -33.85 -16.67
CA THR A 24 64.35 -32.89 -17.78
C THR A 24 65.04 -33.54 -18.98
N ALA A 25 65.46 -34.81 -18.86
CA ALA A 25 66.13 -35.60 -19.89
C ALA A 25 66.00 -37.11 -19.56
N ASN A 26 66.46 -37.96 -20.49
CA ASN A 26 66.51 -39.41 -20.29
C ASN A 26 67.49 -39.80 -19.16
N ILE A 27 67.04 -40.65 -18.24
CA ILE A 27 67.79 -41.08 -17.06
C ILE A 27 67.87 -42.60 -16.96
N ILE A 28 68.82 -43.13 -16.18
CA ILE A 28 68.86 -44.56 -15.84
C ILE A 28 67.99 -44.78 -14.60
N LEU A 29 67.06 -45.73 -14.62
CA LEU A 29 66.11 -45.98 -13.51
C LEU A 29 66.71 -46.85 -12.39
N ARG A 30 67.87 -46.44 -11.87
CA ARG A 30 68.53 -47.06 -10.72
C ARG A 30 69.48 -46.08 -10.04
N SER A 31 69.84 -46.35 -8.78
CA SER A 31 70.79 -45.59 -7.98
C SER A 31 70.37 -44.14 -7.70
N LEU A 32 71.05 -43.48 -6.75
CA LEU A 32 70.79 -42.07 -6.44
C LEU A 32 71.46 -41.18 -7.49
N GLN A 33 70.70 -40.22 -8.00
CA GLN A 33 71.14 -39.26 -9.02
C GLN A 33 70.47 -37.90 -8.79
N ALA A 34 70.98 -36.85 -9.44
CA ALA A 34 70.35 -35.54 -9.41
C ALA A 34 69.31 -35.41 -10.52
N ILE A 35 68.11 -34.95 -10.17
CA ILE A 35 67.00 -34.71 -11.10
C ILE A 35 66.61 -33.23 -11.02
N ASP A 36 66.54 -32.57 -12.17
CA ASP A 36 66.25 -31.13 -12.29
C ASP A 36 67.13 -30.23 -11.40
N GLY A 37 68.42 -30.58 -11.30
CA GLY A 37 69.42 -29.86 -10.51
C GLY A 37 69.42 -30.19 -9.01
N VAL A 38 68.52 -31.06 -8.53
CA VAL A 38 68.39 -31.42 -7.11
C VAL A 38 68.76 -32.89 -6.87
N PRO A 39 69.64 -33.22 -5.91
CA PRO A 39 69.95 -34.60 -5.54
C PRO A 39 68.71 -35.35 -5.01
N CYS A 40 68.48 -36.58 -5.49
CA CYS A 40 67.45 -37.47 -4.97
C CYS A 40 67.92 -38.25 -3.74
N GLU A 41 66.98 -38.53 -2.84
CA GLU A 41 67.16 -39.41 -1.67
C GLU A 41 66.31 -40.69 -1.83
N VAL A 42 66.67 -41.76 -1.11
CA VAL A 42 65.89 -43.01 -1.13
C VAL A 42 64.47 -42.74 -0.63
N GLY A 43 63.47 -43.19 -1.41
CA GLY A 43 62.05 -42.96 -1.11
C GLY A 43 61.44 -41.74 -1.79
N ASP A 44 62.24 -40.88 -2.42
CA ASP A 44 61.72 -39.75 -3.19
C ASP A 44 60.81 -40.23 -4.33
N ARG A 45 59.72 -39.49 -4.55
CA ARG A 45 58.83 -39.69 -5.70
C ARG A 45 59.27 -38.79 -6.85
N VAL A 46 59.56 -39.38 -8.00
CA VAL A 46 60.02 -38.67 -9.20
C VAL A 46 59.09 -38.95 -10.37
N LEU A 47 58.62 -37.89 -11.03
CA LEU A 47 57.93 -37.99 -12.31
C LEU A 47 58.97 -38.17 -13.43
N VAL A 48 59.05 -39.38 -13.95
CA VAL A 48 59.90 -39.75 -15.08
C VAL A 48 59.08 -39.56 -16.36
N LYS A 49 59.31 -38.45 -17.06
CA LYS A 49 58.54 -38.07 -18.26
C LYS A 49 59.36 -38.02 -19.54
N ASP A 50 60.69 -38.05 -19.46
CA ASP A 50 61.59 -37.84 -20.61
C ASP A 50 62.44 -39.08 -20.95
N GLN A 51 61.93 -40.30 -20.74
CA GLN A 51 62.63 -41.50 -21.21
C GLN A 51 62.61 -41.57 -22.74
N ALA A 52 63.72 -42.03 -23.31
CA ALA A 52 63.80 -42.31 -24.75
C ALA A 52 62.82 -43.42 -25.16
N ASP A 53 62.65 -44.44 -24.31
CA ASP A 53 61.57 -45.41 -24.42
C ASP A 53 60.38 -44.97 -23.57
N GLN A 54 59.37 -44.39 -24.22
CA GLN A 54 58.20 -43.80 -23.54
C GLN A 54 57.37 -44.82 -22.77
N ARG A 55 57.53 -46.13 -22.99
CA ARG A 55 56.90 -47.18 -22.18
C ARG A 55 57.43 -47.18 -20.74
N GLN A 56 58.60 -46.60 -20.51
CA GLN A 56 59.23 -46.45 -19.19
C GLN A 56 58.81 -45.17 -18.46
N ASN A 57 58.12 -44.24 -19.12
CA ASN A 57 57.61 -43.03 -18.45
C ASN A 57 56.55 -43.36 -17.38
N GLY A 58 56.49 -42.54 -16.33
CA GLY A 58 55.52 -42.60 -15.24
C GLY A 58 56.12 -42.12 -13.92
N ILE A 59 55.49 -42.44 -12.79
CA ILE A 59 55.94 -42.00 -11.46
C ILE A 59 56.72 -43.14 -10.79
N TYR A 60 57.92 -42.85 -10.27
CA TYR A 60 58.82 -43.83 -9.65
C TYR A 60 59.21 -43.42 -8.23
N THR A 61 59.50 -44.43 -7.40
CA THR A 61 60.12 -44.26 -6.09
C THR A 61 61.61 -44.58 -6.19
N VAL A 62 62.44 -43.63 -5.77
CA VAL A 62 63.90 -43.69 -5.85
C VAL A 62 64.48 -44.74 -4.89
N SER A 63 65.49 -45.48 -5.35
CA SER A 63 66.26 -46.44 -4.57
C SER A 63 67.75 -46.40 -4.95
N GLU A 64 68.62 -46.91 -4.08
CA GLU A 64 70.04 -47.17 -4.40
C GLU A 64 70.20 -48.30 -5.44
N GLY A 65 69.22 -49.21 -5.50
CA GLY A 65 69.07 -50.24 -6.53
C GLY A 65 68.18 -49.79 -7.69
N GLU A 66 67.46 -50.71 -8.32
CA GLU A 66 66.47 -50.37 -9.36
C GLU A 66 65.32 -49.54 -8.80
N TRP A 67 64.85 -48.57 -9.58
CA TRP A 67 63.70 -47.76 -9.22
C TRP A 67 62.42 -48.48 -9.65
N PHE A 68 61.43 -48.45 -8.77
CA PHE A 68 60.13 -49.08 -9.03
C PHE A 68 59.07 -48.01 -9.22
N ARG A 69 58.09 -48.26 -10.09
CA ARG A 69 56.92 -47.37 -10.24
C ARG A 69 56.25 -47.15 -8.90
N ALA A 70 55.70 -45.97 -8.62
CA ALA A 70 55.01 -45.72 -7.35
C ALA A 70 53.71 -46.53 -7.23
N ALA A 71 53.30 -46.90 -6.01
CA ALA A 71 52.18 -47.82 -5.79
C ALA A 71 50.85 -47.32 -6.35
N ASP A 72 50.64 -46.01 -6.33
CA ASP A 72 49.46 -45.31 -6.87
C ASP A 72 49.54 -45.04 -8.38
N ALA A 73 50.62 -45.45 -9.05
CA ALA A 73 50.92 -45.20 -10.46
C ALA A 73 51.38 -46.48 -11.21
N ARG A 74 50.78 -47.64 -10.85
CA ARG A 74 51.12 -48.98 -11.38
C ARG A 74 50.01 -49.65 -12.20
N THR A 75 48.96 -48.92 -12.60
CA THR A 75 47.88 -49.45 -13.45
C THR A 75 47.55 -48.52 -14.62
N ALA A 76 46.99 -49.06 -15.70
CA ALA A 76 46.51 -48.29 -16.85
C ALA A 76 45.54 -47.17 -16.42
N ARG A 77 44.58 -47.50 -15.55
CA ARG A 77 43.59 -46.55 -15.01
C ARG A 77 44.22 -45.42 -14.18
N THR A 78 45.35 -45.66 -13.53
CA THR A 78 46.03 -44.64 -12.72
C THR A 78 46.89 -43.69 -13.55
N LEU A 79 47.19 -44.03 -14.81
CA LEU A 79 48.00 -43.23 -15.73
C LEU A 79 47.23 -42.87 -17.02
N GLN A 80 45.91 -42.95 -16.98
CA GLN A 80 45.03 -42.63 -18.11
C GLN A 80 44.93 -41.12 -18.33
N LYS A 81 44.53 -40.74 -19.54
CA LYS A 81 44.23 -39.37 -19.94
C LYS A 81 43.35 -38.64 -18.91
N GLY A 82 43.67 -37.40 -18.59
CA GLY A 82 43.01 -36.65 -17.52
C GLY A 82 43.65 -36.80 -16.15
N THR A 83 44.61 -37.71 -15.98
CA THR A 83 45.31 -37.87 -14.71
C THR A 83 46.36 -36.77 -14.56
N THR A 84 46.39 -36.05 -13.43
CA THR A 84 47.34 -34.97 -13.16
C THR A 84 48.31 -35.28 -12.03
N VAL A 85 49.47 -34.61 -12.01
CA VAL A 85 50.43 -34.68 -10.89
C VAL A 85 51.21 -33.37 -10.74
N HIS A 86 51.41 -32.95 -9.50
CA HIS A 86 52.13 -31.73 -9.12
C HIS A 86 53.60 -32.01 -8.81
N THR A 87 54.50 -31.12 -9.24
CA THR A 87 55.93 -31.15 -8.94
C THR A 87 56.30 -30.08 -7.92
N GLN A 88 57.04 -30.46 -6.87
CA GLN A 88 57.29 -29.56 -5.73
C GLN A 88 58.55 -28.71 -5.89
N VAL A 89 59.67 -29.31 -6.29
CA VAL A 89 60.96 -28.62 -6.36
C VAL A 89 61.70 -28.99 -7.64
N GLY A 90 62.74 -28.22 -7.98
CA GLY A 90 63.50 -28.37 -9.22
C GLY A 90 63.79 -27.00 -9.84
N THR A 91 64.81 -26.93 -10.69
CA THR A 91 65.20 -25.65 -11.31
C THR A 91 64.22 -25.25 -12.42
N VAL A 92 63.71 -26.21 -13.19
CA VAL A 92 62.86 -25.98 -14.37
C VAL A 92 61.39 -26.32 -14.09
N ASN A 93 61.15 -27.38 -13.31
CA ASN A 93 59.83 -27.97 -13.16
C ASN A 93 59.17 -27.70 -11.80
N ALA A 94 59.73 -26.85 -10.93
CA ALA A 94 59.05 -26.49 -9.67
C ALA A 94 57.65 -25.90 -9.92
N ASP A 95 56.70 -26.24 -9.06
CA ASP A 95 55.30 -25.77 -9.02
C ASP A 95 54.47 -26.04 -10.29
N ARG A 96 54.94 -26.89 -11.21
CA ARG A 96 54.20 -27.25 -12.43
C ARG A 96 53.22 -28.40 -12.20
N VAL A 97 52.20 -28.44 -13.05
CA VAL A 97 51.25 -29.56 -13.14
C VAL A 97 51.44 -30.26 -14.47
N PHE A 98 51.53 -31.58 -14.44
CA PHE A 98 51.63 -32.43 -15.62
C PHE A 98 50.39 -33.31 -15.72
N GLU A 99 49.93 -33.55 -16.95
CA GLU A 99 48.82 -34.43 -17.27
C GLU A 99 49.32 -35.63 -18.08
N PHE A 100 48.84 -36.81 -17.73
CA PHE A 100 48.94 -37.99 -18.59
C PHE A 100 47.96 -37.82 -19.74
N THR A 101 48.40 -38.08 -20.97
CA THR A 101 47.58 -37.82 -22.17
C THR A 101 47.23 -39.08 -22.98
N ALA A 102 47.70 -40.25 -22.54
CA ALA A 102 47.44 -41.53 -23.19
C ALA A 102 46.08 -42.13 -22.74
N ASP A 103 45.27 -42.57 -23.69
CA ASP A 103 43.96 -43.21 -23.43
C ASP A 103 44.14 -44.68 -23.03
N GLU A 104 43.92 -44.99 -21.75
CA GLU A 104 44.03 -46.33 -21.13
C GLU A 104 45.33 -47.13 -21.45
N PRO A 105 46.55 -46.59 -21.18
CA PRO A 105 47.80 -47.21 -21.63
C PRO A 105 48.11 -48.52 -20.88
N ALA A 106 48.39 -49.60 -21.62
CA ALA A 106 48.89 -50.85 -21.05
C ALA A 106 50.38 -50.72 -20.66
N LEU A 107 50.66 -50.90 -19.37
CA LEU A 107 51.99 -50.70 -18.78
C LEU A 107 53.04 -51.68 -19.33
N GLY A 108 54.12 -51.14 -19.88
CA GLY A 108 55.23 -51.91 -20.43
C GLY A 108 55.12 -52.23 -21.93
N SER A 109 53.92 -52.10 -22.51
CA SER A 109 53.68 -52.26 -23.96
C SER A 109 53.43 -50.92 -24.65
N ASP A 110 52.63 -50.04 -24.04
CA ASP A 110 52.15 -48.83 -24.69
C ASP A 110 52.99 -47.62 -24.27
N ALA A 111 53.14 -46.66 -25.19
CA ALA A 111 53.82 -45.40 -24.90
C ALA A 111 53.02 -44.57 -23.89
N ILE A 112 53.66 -44.14 -22.80
CA ILE A 112 53.03 -43.29 -21.79
C ILE A 112 53.46 -41.85 -22.05
N THR A 113 52.55 -41.07 -22.65
CA THR A 113 52.77 -39.65 -22.97
C THR A 113 52.31 -38.77 -21.81
N ILE A 114 53.19 -37.86 -21.39
CA ILE A 114 52.98 -36.95 -20.27
C ILE A 114 53.33 -35.54 -20.76
N ALA A 115 52.42 -34.60 -20.61
CA ALA A 115 52.59 -33.22 -21.06
C ALA A 115 52.35 -32.24 -19.90
N PRO A 116 52.97 -31.05 -19.89
CA PRO A 116 52.55 -29.98 -18.99
C PRO A 116 51.07 -29.67 -19.22
N LEU A 117 50.29 -29.53 -18.15
CA LEU A 117 48.91 -29.07 -18.25
C LEU A 117 48.92 -27.58 -18.55
N VAL A 118 48.67 -27.21 -19.81
CA VAL A 118 48.56 -25.82 -20.28
C VAL A 118 47.07 -25.51 -20.45
N PRO A 119 46.48 -24.53 -19.73
CA PRO A 119 45.13 -24.06 -20.00
C PRO A 119 45.00 -23.53 -21.45
N PRO A 120 43.80 -23.54 -22.07
CA PRO A 120 43.63 -23.16 -23.47
C PRO A 120 44.21 -21.78 -23.79
N ASP A 121 44.79 -21.71 -24.99
CA ASP A 121 45.78 -20.74 -25.44
C ASP A 121 45.29 -19.28 -25.36
N ILE A 122 45.97 -18.51 -24.51
CA ILE A 122 45.73 -17.09 -24.27
C ILE A 122 46.19 -16.22 -25.45
N SER A 123 46.94 -16.76 -26.42
CA SER A 123 47.53 -16.00 -27.52
C SER A 123 46.49 -15.34 -28.45
N GLU A 124 45.46 -16.08 -28.91
CA GLU A 124 44.44 -15.50 -29.80
C GLU A 124 43.49 -14.55 -29.06
N VAL A 125 43.27 -14.78 -27.77
CA VAL A 125 42.55 -13.85 -26.89
C VAL A 125 43.39 -12.61 -26.63
N VAL A 126 44.72 -12.71 -26.51
CA VAL A 126 45.63 -11.57 -26.29
C VAL A 126 45.78 -10.70 -27.52
N ASP A 127 45.77 -11.26 -28.73
CA ASP A 127 45.80 -10.46 -29.96
C ASP A 127 44.44 -9.77 -30.21
N GLN A 128 43.32 -10.43 -29.91
CA GLN A 128 41.98 -9.81 -29.97
C GLN A 128 41.77 -8.78 -28.85
N VAL A 129 42.25 -9.04 -27.63
CA VAL A 129 42.26 -8.10 -26.50
C VAL A 129 43.26 -6.98 -26.74
N GLY A 130 44.36 -7.23 -27.44
CA GLY A 130 45.35 -6.23 -27.86
C GLY A 130 44.76 -5.27 -28.89
N ALA A 131 44.10 -5.80 -29.93
CA ALA A 131 43.40 -4.99 -30.92
C ALA A 131 42.21 -4.21 -30.32
N LEU A 132 41.45 -4.83 -29.39
CA LEU A 132 40.40 -4.16 -28.64
C LEU A 132 40.97 -3.12 -27.67
N LYS A 133 42.12 -3.37 -27.05
CA LYS A 133 42.82 -2.43 -26.18
C LYS A 133 43.34 -1.25 -26.98
N ASP A 134 43.92 -1.45 -28.16
CA ASP A 134 44.44 -0.37 -29.00
C ASP A 134 43.31 0.47 -29.62
N ALA A 135 42.19 -0.16 -30.00
CA ALA A 135 40.97 0.54 -30.42
C ALA A 135 40.31 1.29 -29.26
N THR A 136 40.31 0.71 -28.06
CA THR A 136 39.79 1.33 -26.84
C THR A 136 40.70 2.45 -26.35
N VAL A 137 42.03 2.33 -26.49
CA VAL A 137 43.01 3.38 -26.18
C VAL A 137 42.93 4.50 -27.20
N THR A 138 42.74 4.22 -28.49
CA THR A 138 42.51 5.27 -29.51
C THR A 138 41.18 5.99 -29.30
N ALA A 139 40.11 5.27 -28.93
CA ALA A 139 38.82 5.86 -28.56
C ALA A 139 38.89 6.61 -27.22
N ALA A 140 39.67 6.12 -26.26
CA ALA A 140 39.93 6.77 -24.98
C ALA A 140 40.86 7.98 -25.13
N ASP A 141 41.77 8.01 -26.10
CA ASP A 141 42.63 9.16 -26.44
C ASP A 141 41.85 10.22 -27.23
N ALA A 142 40.89 9.80 -28.08
CA ALA A 142 39.95 10.72 -28.71
C ALA A 142 38.92 11.27 -27.72
N ALA A 143 38.43 10.43 -26.79
CA ALA A 143 37.55 10.82 -25.69
C ALA A 143 38.28 11.63 -24.62
N ALA A 144 39.56 11.33 -24.35
CA ALA A 144 40.44 12.13 -23.51
C ALA A 144 40.81 13.42 -24.23
N GLY A 145 41.00 13.43 -25.56
CA GLY A 145 41.21 14.64 -26.35
C GLY A 145 40.01 15.60 -26.28
N SER A 146 38.79 15.06 -26.38
CA SER A 146 37.54 15.81 -26.25
C SER A 146 37.20 16.17 -24.80
N ALA A 147 37.55 15.31 -23.82
CA ALA A 147 37.44 15.59 -22.39
C ALA A 147 38.54 16.52 -21.87
N MET A 148 39.73 16.54 -22.48
CA MET A 148 40.80 17.52 -22.20
C MET A 148 40.46 18.88 -22.80
N ALA A 149 39.76 18.93 -23.95
CA ALA A 149 39.20 20.18 -24.48
C ALA A 149 38.07 20.74 -23.58
N ALA A 150 37.29 19.86 -22.93
CA ALA A 150 36.25 20.24 -21.95
C ALA A 150 36.80 20.52 -20.53
N ALA A 151 37.89 19.84 -20.13
CA ALA A 151 38.53 19.96 -18.81
C ALA A 151 39.66 21.01 -18.77
N ALA A 152 40.08 21.56 -19.92
CA ALA A 152 40.93 22.75 -20.00
C ALA A 152 40.27 24.01 -19.41
N ASN A 153 38.99 23.93 -18.98
CA ASN A 153 38.22 25.07 -18.50
C ASN A 153 37.64 24.93 -17.06
N ALA A 154 38.29 24.21 -16.12
CA ALA A 154 38.43 24.56 -14.68
C ALA A 154 38.87 23.40 -13.74
N GLY A 155 40.17 23.35 -13.38
CA GLY A 155 40.57 23.49 -11.96
C GLY A 155 40.57 22.34 -10.93
N LEU A 156 40.68 21.04 -11.26
CA LEU A 156 40.77 19.96 -10.24
C LEU A 156 42.14 19.27 -10.14
N THR A 157 42.50 18.81 -8.93
CA THR A 157 43.83 18.27 -8.58
C THR A 157 43.98 16.78 -8.90
N ALA A 158 45.21 16.24 -8.82
CA ALA A 158 45.51 14.83 -9.13
C ALA A 158 44.83 13.82 -8.17
N ALA A 159 44.50 14.23 -6.94
CA ALA A 159 43.79 13.39 -5.97
C ALA A 159 42.30 13.22 -6.36
N ASP A 160 41.67 14.31 -6.80
CA ASP A 160 40.27 14.31 -7.27
C ASP A 160 40.08 13.39 -8.50
N ARG A 161 41.13 13.27 -9.33
CA ARG A 161 41.15 12.39 -10.51
C ARG A 161 41.19 10.90 -10.14
N LEU A 162 41.88 10.54 -9.06
CA LEU A 162 42.00 9.15 -8.62
C LEU A 162 40.72 8.66 -7.92
N GLU A 163 40.09 9.53 -7.12
CA GLU A 163 38.79 9.25 -6.49
C GLU A 163 37.67 9.14 -7.52
N THR A 164 37.67 9.99 -8.54
CA THR A 164 36.71 9.93 -9.66
C THR A 164 36.92 8.67 -10.52
N ALA A 165 38.16 8.28 -10.81
CA ALA A 165 38.45 7.05 -11.56
C ALA A 165 38.01 5.79 -10.79
N ALA A 166 38.22 5.76 -9.47
CA ALA A 166 37.74 4.68 -8.61
C ALA A 166 36.21 4.61 -8.56
N ALA A 167 35.52 5.76 -8.51
CA ALA A 167 34.06 5.83 -8.56
C ALA A 167 33.49 5.34 -9.90
N VAL A 168 34.16 5.62 -11.03
CA VAL A 168 33.75 5.13 -12.35
C VAL A 168 33.94 3.61 -12.47
N VAL A 169 35.04 3.06 -11.96
CA VAL A 169 35.29 1.61 -11.94
C VAL A 169 34.28 0.90 -11.02
N ALA A 170 33.97 1.47 -9.85
CA ALA A 170 32.94 0.95 -8.95
C ALA A 170 31.54 0.99 -9.60
N THR A 171 31.25 2.05 -10.37
CA THR A 171 29.98 2.17 -11.12
C THR A 171 29.90 1.12 -12.23
N ALA A 172 30.98 0.88 -12.98
CA ALA A 172 31.02 -0.15 -14.01
C ALA A 172 30.88 -1.57 -13.44
N ALA A 173 31.51 -1.85 -12.30
CA ALA A 173 31.34 -3.11 -11.57
C ALA A 173 29.90 -3.31 -11.08
N ASN A 174 29.27 -2.24 -10.56
CA ASN A 174 27.85 -2.27 -10.15
C ASN A 174 26.90 -2.52 -11.33
N VAL A 175 27.17 -1.96 -12.51
CA VAL A 175 26.37 -2.20 -13.73
C VAL A 175 26.43 -3.67 -14.16
N VAL A 176 27.61 -4.29 -14.14
CA VAL A 176 27.80 -5.72 -14.49
C VAL A 176 27.12 -6.63 -13.46
N ALA A 177 27.26 -6.35 -12.16
CA ALA A 177 26.58 -7.09 -11.10
C ALA A 177 25.04 -6.96 -11.19
N THR A 178 24.55 -5.76 -11.54
CA THR A 178 23.12 -5.50 -11.75
C THR A 178 22.60 -6.28 -12.96
N ALA A 179 23.34 -6.34 -14.06
CA ALA A 179 22.97 -7.12 -15.24
C ALA A 179 22.89 -8.63 -14.95
N ALA A 180 23.84 -9.18 -14.18
CA ALA A 180 23.81 -10.59 -13.77
C ALA A 180 22.63 -10.90 -12.82
N THR A 181 22.30 -9.96 -11.93
CA THR A 181 21.13 -10.07 -11.03
C THR A 181 19.81 -9.99 -11.81
N LEU A 182 19.71 -9.11 -12.80
CA LEU A 182 18.56 -9.01 -13.70
C LEU A 182 18.34 -10.29 -14.52
N ALA A 183 19.40 -10.90 -15.05
CA ALA A 183 19.32 -12.16 -15.79
C ALA A 183 18.86 -13.33 -14.90
N SER A 184 19.37 -13.40 -13.66
CA SER A 184 18.96 -14.42 -12.69
C SER A 184 17.52 -14.22 -12.21
N ALA A 185 17.10 -12.97 -12.01
CA ALA A 185 15.72 -12.62 -11.69
C ALA A 185 14.77 -12.93 -12.86
N GLN A 186 15.21 -12.73 -14.10
CA GLN A 186 14.43 -13.08 -15.29
C GLN A 186 14.22 -14.59 -15.39
N ALA A 187 15.27 -15.40 -15.19
CA ALA A 187 15.15 -16.86 -15.19
C ALA A 187 14.25 -17.40 -14.05
N ALA A 188 14.35 -16.81 -12.85
CA ALA A 188 13.48 -17.16 -11.72
C ALA A 188 12.01 -16.76 -11.97
N ARG A 189 11.78 -15.61 -12.61
CA ARG A 189 10.44 -15.17 -13.04
C ARG A 189 9.85 -16.12 -14.07
N ASP A 190 10.62 -16.50 -15.09
CA ASP A 190 10.15 -17.39 -16.17
C ASP A 190 9.79 -18.78 -15.60
N ALA A 191 10.63 -19.34 -14.72
CA ALA A 191 10.31 -20.58 -14.01
C ALA A 191 9.05 -20.47 -13.14
N SER A 192 8.86 -19.34 -12.44
CA SER A 192 7.65 -19.07 -11.66
C SER A 192 6.39 -18.90 -12.52
N LEU A 193 6.52 -18.36 -13.73
CA LEU A 193 5.41 -18.17 -14.67
C LEU A 193 4.98 -19.52 -15.27
N TYR A 194 5.93 -20.40 -15.58
CA TYR A 194 5.64 -21.73 -16.14
C TYR A 194 4.90 -22.60 -15.12
N GLY A 195 5.29 -22.55 -13.84
CA GLY A 195 4.56 -23.22 -12.75
C GLY A 195 3.13 -22.69 -12.51
N LYS A 196 2.78 -21.55 -13.10
CA LYS A 196 1.43 -20.95 -13.09
C LYS A 196 0.67 -21.15 -14.40
N GLY A 197 1.19 -21.97 -15.31
CA GLY A 197 0.58 -22.24 -16.62
C GLY A 197 0.68 -21.08 -17.61
N ILE A 198 1.64 -20.16 -17.43
CA ILE A 198 1.87 -19.01 -18.34
C ILE A 198 3.16 -19.26 -19.12
N PHE A 199 3.09 -19.31 -20.45
CA PHE A 199 4.20 -19.62 -21.34
C PHE A 199 4.43 -18.48 -22.35
N PRO A 200 5.68 -18.28 -22.84
CA PRO A 200 6.01 -17.19 -23.75
C PRO A 200 5.47 -17.42 -25.17
N THR A 201 5.26 -18.68 -25.54
CA THR A 201 4.69 -19.07 -26.84
C THR A 201 3.87 -20.35 -26.68
N ILE A 202 2.96 -20.60 -27.63
CA ILE A 202 2.25 -21.88 -27.77
C ILE A 202 3.26 -23.04 -27.84
N ALA A 203 4.35 -22.88 -28.58
CA ALA A 203 5.39 -23.90 -28.76
C ALA A 203 6.07 -24.30 -27.43
N ALA A 204 6.31 -23.33 -26.54
CA ALA A 204 6.91 -23.57 -25.22
C ALA A 204 5.97 -24.28 -24.24
N ALA A 205 4.65 -24.10 -24.39
CA ALA A 205 3.65 -24.81 -23.59
C ALA A 205 3.49 -26.27 -24.02
N ILE A 206 3.55 -26.55 -25.32
CA ILE A 206 3.25 -27.88 -25.87
C ILE A 206 4.50 -28.76 -26.11
N GLY A 207 5.71 -28.25 -25.92
CA GLY A 207 6.96 -28.99 -26.16
C GLY A 207 7.98 -28.89 -25.01
N LEU A 208 8.32 -30.04 -24.40
CA LEU A 208 9.37 -30.19 -23.38
C LEU A 208 10.62 -30.92 -23.94
N GLY A 209 10.68 -31.14 -25.25
CA GLY A 209 11.75 -31.90 -25.90
C GLY A 209 11.65 -33.41 -25.67
N ILE A 210 12.75 -34.13 -25.87
CA ILE A 210 12.81 -35.59 -25.79
C ILE A 210 13.00 -36.01 -24.33
N VAL A 211 12.00 -36.66 -23.75
CA VAL A 211 12.02 -37.11 -22.35
C VAL A 211 12.32 -38.60 -22.20
N GLY A 212 12.38 -39.32 -23.31
CA GLY A 212 12.76 -40.74 -23.30
C GLY A 212 12.58 -41.44 -24.64
N SER A 213 12.61 -42.77 -24.59
CA SER A 213 12.38 -43.67 -25.71
C SER A 213 11.23 -44.63 -25.41
N GLY A 214 10.49 -45.02 -26.45
CA GLY A 214 9.55 -46.13 -26.40
C GLY A 214 10.26 -47.48 -26.31
N ALA A 215 9.49 -48.56 -26.40
CA ALA A 215 10.02 -49.93 -26.32
C ALA A 215 11.12 -50.17 -27.37
N ILE A 216 12.24 -50.75 -26.92
CA ILE A 216 13.38 -51.08 -27.76
C ILE A 216 13.07 -52.35 -28.57
N THR A 217 13.17 -52.25 -29.88
CA THR A 217 13.36 -53.39 -30.78
C THR A 217 14.87 -53.60 -30.92
N ALA A 218 15.36 -54.73 -30.44
CA ALA A 218 16.79 -54.92 -30.18
C ALA A 218 17.67 -55.03 -31.45
N GLY A 219 17.11 -55.43 -32.59
CA GLY A 219 17.90 -55.67 -33.82
C GLY A 219 18.92 -56.81 -33.66
N SER A 220 19.91 -56.88 -34.55
CA SER A 220 20.99 -57.88 -34.50
C SER A 220 22.24 -57.46 -35.29
N GLY A 221 23.38 -58.11 -35.05
CA GLY A 221 24.62 -57.96 -35.83
C GLY A 221 25.47 -56.73 -35.52
N GLY A 222 25.09 -55.92 -34.53
CA GLY A 222 25.79 -54.68 -34.19
C GLY A 222 27.12 -54.88 -33.47
N THR A 223 28.04 -53.94 -33.67
CA THR A 223 29.28 -53.89 -32.90
C THR A 223 28.97 -53.46 -31.45
N ASN A 224 29.40 -54.26 -30.48
CA ASN A 224 29.16 -53.97 -29.06
C ASN A 224 29.89 -52.69 -28.61
N GLY A 225 29.23 -51.87 -27.81
CA GLY A 225 29.76 -50.61 -27.31
C GLY A 225 28.69 -49.61 -26.89
N THR A 226 29.12 -48.46 -26.37
CA THR A 226 28.26 -47.30 -26.10
C THR A 226 28.57 -46.23 -27.12
N PHE A 227 27.55 -45.74 -27.81
CA PHE A 227 27.70 -44.80 -28.92
C PHE A 227 26.85 -43.56 -28.67
N ASP A 228 27.25 -42.43 -29.24
CA ASP A 228 26.42 -41.23 -29.24
C ASP A 228 25.19 -41.44 -30.13
N LEU A 229 24.05 -40.98 -29.65
CA LEU A 229 22.76 -41.13 -30.29
C LEU A 229 22.52 -39.97 -31.24
N ALA A 230 22.42 -40.28 -32.52
CA ALA A 230 22.05 -39.30 -33.52
C ALA A 230 20.52 -39.18 -33.64
N PHE A 231 20.06 -37.99 -33.97
CA PHE A 231 18.65 -37.66 -34.17
C PHE A 231 18.45 -37.19 -35.60
N THR A 232 17.50 -37.79 -36.31
CA THR A 232 17.22 -37.46 -37.72
C THR A 232 15.75 -37.16 -37.94
N GLY A 233 15.44 -36.08 -38.65
CA GLY A 233 14.06 -35.61 -38.86
C GLY A 233 13.47 -34.87 -37.64
N GLY A 234 12.15 -34.66 -37.64
CA GLY A 234 11.44 -33.90 -36.62
C GLY A 234 11.54 -32.37 -36.78
N ALA A 235 10.94 -31.63 -35.85
CA ALA A 235 11.00 -30.17 -35.79
C ALA A 235 11.55 -29.73 -34.43
N GLY A 236 12.83 -29.37 -34.39
CA GLY A 236 13.58 -29.04 -33.17
C GLY A 236 15.09 -29.20 -33.30
N SER A 237 15.85 -28.82 -32.27
CA SER A 237 17.31 -28.98 -32.21
C SER A 237 17.84 -29.09 -30.76
N GLY A 238 19.13 -29.42 -30.61
CA GLY A 238 19.82 -29.40 -29.32
C GLY A 238 19.64 -30.64 -28.43
N ALA A 239 19.05 -31.73 -28.95
CA ALA A 239 19.01 -33.00 -28.21
C ALA A 239 20.35 -33.74 -28.32
N ALA A 240 20.73 -34.41 -27.23
CA ALA A 240 21.88 -35.30 -27.16
C ALA A 240 21.51 -36.54 -26.36
N GLY A 241 22.10 -37.67 -26.71
CA GLY A 241 21.90 -38.92 -26.00
C GLY A 241 22.95 -39.96 -26.36
N ARG A 242 22.82 -41.14 -25.78
CA ARG A 242 23.66 -42.31 -26.05
C ARG A 242 22.81 -43.56 -26.17
N PHE A 243 23.34 -44.58 -26.84
CA PHE A 243 22.76 -45.91 -26.86
C PHE A 243 23.83 -46.99 -26.67
N VAL A 244 23.40 -48.16 -26.19
CA VAL A 244 24.29 -49.28 -25.85
C VAL A 244 23.92 -50.50 -26.66
N VAL A 245 24.93 -51.14 -27.26
CA VAL A 245 24.82 -52.42 -27.97
C VAL A 245 25.63 -53.47 -27.21
N ALA A 246 25.00 -54.58 -26.84
CA ALA A 246 25.64 -55.69 -26.15
C ALA A 246 25.14 -57.03 -26.70
N GLY A 247 26.04 -57.99 -26.92
CA GLY A 247 25.70 -59.27 -27.56
C GLY A 247 25.22 -59.15 -29.02
N GLY A 248 25.53 -58.05 -29.70
CA GLY A 248 25.09 -57.77 -31.07
C GLY A 248 23.74 -57.07 -31.20
N VAL A 249 23.09 -56.70 -30.09
CA VAL A 249 21.74 -56.11 -30.07
C VAL A 249 21.68 -54.84 -29.23
N LEU A 250 20.77 -53.91 -29.55
CA LEU A 250 20.49 -52.68 -28.82
C LEU A 250 19.82 -53.00 -27.47
N THR A 251 20.45 -52.60 -26.37
CA THR A 251 19.97 -52.90 -25.01
C THR A 251 19.53 -51.68 -24.22
N GLN A 252 19.98 -50.47 -24.59
CA GLN A 252 19.66 -49.26 -23.85
C GLN A 252 19.71 -48.01 -24.73
N ILE A 253 18.84 -47.04 -24.42
CA ILE A 253 18.86 -45.68 -24.93
C ILE A 253 18.81 -44.73 -23.72
N LEU A 254 19.66 -43.71 -23.72
CA LEU A 254 19.71 -42.69 -22.68
C LEU A 254 19.72 -41.30 -23.33
N ILE A 255 18.85 -40.42 -22.86
CA ILE A 255 18.81 -39.02 -23.28
C ILE A 255 19.58 -38.19 -22.27
N THR A 256 20.57 -37.42 -22.74
CA THR A 256 21.48 -36.63 -21.89
C THR A 256 21.23 -35.12 -22.03
N ALA A 257 20.60 -34.70 -23.12
CA ALA A 257 20.01 -33.38 -23.27
C ALA A 257 18.69 -33.53 -24.04
N PRO A 258 17.55 -33.03 -23.52
CA PRO A 258 16.24 -33.24 -24.15
C PRO A 258 16.06 -32.44 -25.45
N GLY A 259 16.84 -31.37 -25.64
CA GLY A 259 16.65 -30.41 -26.75
C GLY A 259 15.26 -29.76 -26.72
N SER A 260 14.90 -29.08 -27.81
CA SER A 260 13.60 -28.44 -27.98
C SER A 260 12.91 -28.98 -29.23
N TYR A 261 12.10 -30.04 -29.08
CA TYR A 261 11.38 -30.70 -30.17
C TYR A 261 9.86 -30.62 -29.99
N THR A 262 9.15 -30.18 -31.04
CA THR A 262 7.68 -30.12 -31.11
C THR A 262 7.08 -31.21 -32.03
N VAL A 263 7.90 -31.78 -32.92
CA VAL A 263 7.60 -32.99 -33.70
C VAL A 263 8.72 -34.00 -33.46
N ALA A 264 8.36 -35.24 -33.13
CA ALA A 264 9.31 -36.25 -32.70
C ALA A 264 10.34 -36.55 -33.80
N PRO A 265 11.65 -36.43 -33.52
CA PRO A 265 12.68 -36.93 -34.41
C PRO A 265 12.71 -38.46 -34.41
N SER A 266 13.52 -39.06 -35.27
CA SER A 266 13.85 -40.49 -35.20
C SER A 266 15.23 -40.70 -34.60
N PHE A 267 15.37 -41.72 -33.75
CA PHE A 267 16.69 -42.17 -33.29
C PHE A 267 17.45 -42.83 -34.44
N SER A 268 18.73 -42.55 -34.55
CA SER A 268 19.65 -43.23 -35.47
C SER A 268 20.73 -43.96 -34.69
N PHE A 269 20.83 -45.28 -34.95
CA PHE A 269 21.79 -46.18 -34.31
C PHE A 269 22.96 -46.54 -35.23
N ALA A 270 23.11 -45.83 -36.35
CA ALA A 270 24.10 -46.13 -37.40
C ALA A 270 25.56 -46.06 -36.92
N ALA A 271 25.81 -45.40 -35.77
CA ALA A 271 27.14 -45.35 -35.16
C ALA A 271 27.66 -46.75 -34.73
N SER A 272 26.78 -47.74 -34.53
CA SER A 272 27.18 -49.14 -34.36
C SER A 272 27.18 -49.86 -35.71
N ALA A 273 28.38 -50.13 -36.24
CA ALA A 273 28.54 -50.82 -37.52
C ALA A 273 27.92 -52.23 -37.47
N GLY A 274 27.10 -52.56 -38.48
CA GLY A 274 26.45 -53.87 -38.62
C GLY A 274 25.11 -54.03 -37.91
N LEU A 275 24.67 -53.06 -37.09
CA LEU A 275 23.42 -53.17 -36.33
C LEU A 275 22.20 -53.00 -37.25
N ALA A 276 21.55 -54.11 -37.59
CA ALA A 276 20.38 -54.15 -38.46
C ALA A 276 19.09 -54.40 -37.66
N GLY A 277 18.03 -53.66 -37.99
CA GLY A 277 16.68 -53.85 -37.44
C GLY A 277 16.46 -53.30 -36.02
N ALA A 278 17.41 -52.57 -35.46
CA ALA A 278 17.23 -51.91 -34.17
C ALA A 278 16.37 -50.64 -34.32
N ALA A 279 15.36 -50.48 -33.46
CA ALA A 279 14.43 -49.35 -33.51
C ALA A 279 13.86 -49.02 -32.13
N ALA A 280 13.58 -47.74 -31.89
CA ALA A 280 12.76 -47.28 -30.78
C ALA A 280 12.08 -45.95 -31.19
N ALA A 281 10.87 -45.71 -30.70
CA ALA A 281 10.19 -44.44 -30.92
C ALA A 281 10.72 -43.37 -29.96
N VAL A 282 10.84 -42.13 -30.40
CA VAL A 282 11.15 -41.00 -29.53
C VAL A 282 9.90 -40.62 -28.72
N VAL A 283 10.04 -40.43 -27.41
CA VAL A 283 8.97 -39.94 -26.53
C VAL A 283 9.22 -38.46 -26.25
N LEU A 284 8.27 -37.62 -26.66
CA LEU A 284 8.28 -36.20 -26.35
C LEU A 284 7.55 -35.92 -25.03
N GLY A 285 8.11 -35.04 -24.21
CA GLY A 285 7.43 -34.50 -23.04
C GLY A 285 6.57 -33.30 -23.41
N ARG A 286 5.58 -32.99 -22.57
CA ARG A 286 4.73 -31.80 -22.67
C ARG A 286 4.77 -31.05 -21.35
N ASN A 287 4.72 -29.72 -21.41
CA ASN A 287 4.56 -28.89 -20.20
C ASN A 287 3.08 -28.74 -19.81
N VAL A 288 2.15 -28.99 -20.74
CA VAL A 288 0.70 -28.90 -20.56
C VAL A 288 0.03 -30.08 -21.27
N ASP A 289 -0.82 -30.84 -20.57
CA ASP A 289 -1.43 -32.06 -21.09
C ASP A 289 -2.69 -31.80 -21.94
N VAL A 290 -3.13 -32.82 -22.70
CA VAL A 290 -4.34 -32.72 -23.53
C VAL A 290 -5.56 -32.57 -22.64
N GLY A 291 -6.39 -31.55 -22.94
CA GLY A 291 -7.54 -31.15 -22.14
C GLY A 291 -7.24 -30.04 -21.14
N GLU A 292 -5.96 -29.74 -20.88
CA GLU A 292 -5.55 -28.68 -19.97
C GLU A 292 -5.43 -27.31 -20.66
N TYR A 293 -5.34 -26.27 -19.84
CA TYR A 293 -5.33 -24.88 -20.29
C TYR A 293 -4.01 -24.20 -19.94
N PHE A 294 -3.59 -23.26 -20.78
CA PHE A 294 -2.43 -22.43 -20.54
C PHE A 294 -2.61 -21.02 -21.10
N TRP A 295 -1.82 -20.08 -20.61
CA TRP A 295 -1.81 -18.70 -21.05
C TRP A 295 -0.56 -18.41 -21.88
N THR A 296 -0.68 -17.68 -22.98
CA THR A 296 0.47 -17.16 -23.74
C THR A 296 0.16 -15.78 -24.28
N GLU A 297 1.19 -14.96 -24.48
CA GLU A 297 1.02 -13.61 -25.00
C GLU A 297 0.43 -13.64 -26.43
N VAL A 298 -0.65 -12.88 -26.63
CA VAL A 298 -1.33 -12.72 -27.94
C VAL A 298 -1.10 -11.35 -28.55
N SER A 299 -0.74 -10.37 -27.73
CA SER A 299 -0.26 -9.04 -28.11
C SER A 299 0.46 -8.41 -26.90
N THR A 300 1.24 -7.35 -27.11
CA THR A 300 2.06 -6.73 -26.07
C THR A 300 1.28 -6.47 -24.78
N GLY A 301 1.62 -7.20 -23.72
CA GLY A 301 1.02 -7.10 -22.38
C GLY A 301 -0.32 -7.84 -22.19
N VAL A 302 -0.78 -8.61 -23.17
CA VAL A 302 -2.06 -9.36 -23.14
C VAL A 302 -1.80 -10.85 -23.35
N LEU A 303 -2.16 -11.66 -22.38
CA LEU A 303 -2.21 -13.12 -22.43
C LEU A 303 -3.56 -13.59 -22.98
N GLY A 304 -3.55 -14.55 -23.90
CA GLY A 304 -4.70 -15.32 -24.32
C GLY A 304 -4.72 -16.67 -23.63
N LEU A 305 -5.92 -17.16 -23.28
CA LEU A 305 -6.15 -18.50 -22.74
C LEU A 305 -6.33 -19.49 -23.88
N TYR A 306 -5.51 -20.52 -23.89
CA TYR A 306 -5.53 -21.60 -24.87
C TYR A 306 -5.85 -22.93 -24.19
N ASN A 307 -6.55 -23.81 -24.92
CA ASN A 307 -6.77 -25.20 -24.53
C ASN A 307 -5.92 -26.12 -25.42
N VAL A 308 -5.25 -27.11 -24.82
CA VAL A 308 -4.51 -28.14 -25.55
C VAL A 308 -5.49 -29.21 -26.04
N THR A 309 -5.72 -29.24 -27.36
CA THR A 309 -6.63 -30.22 -27.98
C THR A 309 -5.91 -31.51 -28.35
N ALA A 310 -6.64 -32.55 -28.80
CA ALA A 310 -6.04 -33.82 -29.20
C ALA A 310 -5.07 -33.64 -30.41
N GLY A 311 -3.77 -33.65 -30.13
CA GLY A 311 -2.67 -33.36 -31.07
C GLY A 311 -1.69 -32.33 -30.48
N PRO A 312 -0.59 -31.96 -31.16
CA PRO A 312 0.28 -30.85 -30.74
C PRO A 312 -0.34 -29.50 -31.15
N VAL A 313 -1.64 -29.30 -30.89
CA VAL A 313 -2.41 -28.15 -31.37
C VAL A 313 -3.15 -27.50 -30.19
N ALA A 314 -2.90 -26.22 -29.98
CA ALA A 314 -3.60 -25.40 -29.00
C ALA A 314 -4.66 -24.55 -29.71
N THR A 315 -5.86 -24.51 -29.14
CA THR A 315 -6.99 -23.70 -29.65
C THR A 315 -7.20 -22.51 -28.74
N ASP A 316 -7.29 -21.31 -29.31
CA ASP A 316 -7.62 -20.08 -28.57
C ASP A 316 -9.06 -20.15 -28.06
N THR A 317 -9.26 -19.94 -26.76
CA THR A 317 -10.60 -19.98 -26.13
C THR A 317 -11.33 -18.64 -26.19
N GLY A 318 -10.67 -17.57 -26.62
CA GLY A 318 -11.18 -16.20 -26.54
C GLY A 318 -10.97 -15.52 -25.18
N GLY A 319 -10.54 -16.25 -24.14
CA GLY A 319 -10.18 -15.66 -22.84
C GLY A 319 -8.94 -14.76 -22.95
N ARG A 320 -8.96 -13.59 -22.32
CA ARG A 320 -7.88 -12.61 -22.34
C ARG A 320 -7.57 -12.12 -20.91
N ALA A 321 -6.30 -11.99 -20.59
CA ALA A 321 -5.81 -11.43 -19.33
C ALA A 321 -4.61 -10.52 -19.60
N ALA A 322 -4.61 -9.28 -19.14
CA ALA A 322 -3.38 -8.48 -19.17
C ALA A 322 -2.59 -8.65 -17.87
N LEU A 323 -1.30 -8.32 -17.87
CA LEU A 323 -0.48 -8.26 -16.64
C LEU A 323 -1.03 -7.20 -15.68
N ALA A 324 -1.98 -7.57 -14.82
CA ALA A 324 -2.33 -6.85 -13.61
C ALA A 324 -1.66 -7.58 -12.42
N ASP A 325 -1.18 -6.85 -11.43
CA ASP A 325 -0.66 -7.48 -10.22
C ASP A 325 -1.81 -8.20 -9.45
N ALA A 326 -1.44 -9.21 -8.67
CA ALA A 326 -2.42 -10.06 -7.97
C ALA A 326 -3.27 -9.28 -6.95
N GLU A 327 -2.73 -8.20 -6.38
CA GLU A 327 -3.43 -7.31 -5.45
C GLU A 327 -4.52 -6.50 -6.18
N THR A 328 -4.21 -5.94 -7.35
CA THR A 328 -5.19 -5.25 -8.21
C THR A 328 -6.31 -6.19 -8.64
N LEU A 329 -5.97 -7.45 -8.93
CA LEU A 329 -6.96 -8.47 -9.28
C LEU A 329 -7.92 -8.77 -8.11
N ALA A 330 -7.38 -8.91 -6.89
CA ALA A 330 -8.17 -9.11 -5.69
C ALA A 330 -9.09 -7.90 -5.40
N LEU A 331 -8.55 -6.68 -5.47
CA LEU A 331 -9.31 -5.43 -5.28
C LEU A 331 -10.47 -5.28 -6.28
N LEU A 332 -10.22 -5.57 -7.56
CA LEU A 332 -11.27 -5.51 -8.58
C LEU A 332 -12.32 -6.61 -8.38
N ALA A 333 -11.89 -7.82 -8.04
CA ALA A 333 -12.78 -8.95 -7.74
C ALA A 333 -13.62 -8.71 -6.47
N GLU A 334 -13.12 -7.94 -5.52
CA GLU A 334 -13.85 -7.48 -4.34
C GLU A 334 -14.90 -6.42 -4.72
N ALA A 335 -14.57 -5.49 -5.62
CA ALA A 335 -15.46 -4.41 -6.05
C ALA A 335 -16.72 -4.90 -6.79
N LEU A 336 -16.66 -6.04 -7.49
CA LEU A 336 -17.79 -6.76 -8.08
C LEU A 336 -17.94 -8.11 -7.38
N GLN A 337 -18.97 -8.30 -6.53
CA GLN A 337 -19.21 -9.58 -5.84
C GLN A 337 -19.27 -10.77 -6.83
N TYR A 338 -19.11 -12.00 -6.33
CA TYR A 338 -18.91 -13.21 -7.15
C TYR A 338 -20.01 -13.41 -8.23
N ASP A 339 -21.23 -12.93 -7.98
CA ASP A 339 -22.40 -13.16 -8.84
C ASP A 339 -22.89 -11.92 -9.65
N ASP A 340 -22.27 -10.74 -9.50
CA ASP A 340 -22.69 -9.52 -10.21
C ASP A 340 -22.07 -9.46 -11.63
N SER A 341 -22.90 -9.34 -12.67
CA SER A 341 -22.46 -8.87 -14.01
C SER A 341 -22.24 -7.35 -13.99
N GLY A 342 -21.16 -6.88 -14.58
CA GLY A 342 -20.79 -5.48 -14.54
C GLY A 342 -19.31 -5.20 -14.86
N VAL A 343 -18.88 -3.99 -14.48
CA VAL A 343 -17.53 -3.46 -14.71
C VAL A 343 -17.00 -2.85 -13.42
N ALA A 344 -15.76 -3.17 -13.04
CA ALA A 344 -15.02 -2.47 -12.00
C ALA A 344 -13.74 -1.89 -12.58
N ILE A 345 -13.42 -0.65 -12.24
CA ILE A 345 -12.25 0.08 -12.71
C ILE A 345 -11.50 0.65 -11.50
N ALA A 346 -10.20 0.39 -11.45
CA ALA A 346 -9.29 0.96 -10.48
C ALA A 346 -8.28 1.85 -11.21
N PHE A 347 -8.29 3.15 -10.88
CA PHE A 347 -7.35 4.13 -11.39
C PHE A 347 -6.23 4.42 -10.38
N ASP A 348 -6.47 4.14 -9.11
CA ASP A 348 -5.59 4.40 -7.97
C ASP A 348 -4.68 3.21 -7.64
N VAL A 349 -4.27 2.46 -8.66
CA VAL A 349 -3.35 1.32 -8.58
C VAL A 349 -2.13 1.56 -9.45
N LEU A 350 -1.07 0.77 -9.25
CA LEU A 350 0.19 0.91 -9.97
C LEU A 350 -0.02 0.81 -11.50
N LEU A 351 -0.89 -0.11 -11.91
CA LEU A 351 -1.31 -0.31 -13.30
C LEU A 351 -2.84 -0.18 -13.39
N PRO A 352 -3.37 0.96 -13.89
CA PRO A 352 -4.81 1.16 -14.01
C PRO A 352 -5.48 0.01 -14.74
N ALA A 353 -6.47 -0.59 -14.09
CA ALA A 353 -7.02 -1.87 -14.51
C ALA A 353 -8.55 -1.86 -14.49
N ILE A 354 -9.10 -2.77 -15.28
CA ILE A 354 -10.53 -2.99 -15.44
C ILE A 354 -10.82 -4.49 -15.34
N LEU A 355 -11.89 -4.81 -14.61
CA LEU A 355 -12.53 -6.11 -14.54
C LEU A 355 -13.89 -6.01 -15.21
N ILE A 356 -14.13 -6.88 -16.19
CA ILE A 356 -15.41 -7.06 -16.86
C ILE A 356 -15.94 -8.44 -16.49
N LYS A 357 -17.12 -8.47 -15.87
CA LYS A 357 -17.90 -9.69 -15.61
C LYS A 357 -19.16 -9.65 -16.46
N ASP A 358 -19.37 -10.66 -17.27
CA ASP A 358 -20.60 -10.83 -18.05
C ASP A 358 -21.06 -12.29 -17.91
N ALA A 359 -22.21 -12.47 -17.26
CA ALA A 359 -22.85 -13.77 -17.12
C ALA A 359 -23.54 -14.22 -18.41
N ALA A 360 -24.08 -13.28 -19.18
CA ALA A 360 -24.78 -13.55 -20.43
C ALA A 360 -23.82 -13.83 -21.60
N SER A 361 -22.63 -13.22 -21.58
CA SER A 361 -21.58 -13.42 -22.59
C SER A 361 -20.19 -13.66 -21.95
N PRO A 362 -19.85 -14.89 -21.53
CA PRO A 362 -18.57 -15.20 -20.90
C PRO A 362 -17.33 -14.81 -21.74
N ALA A 363 -17.46 -14.75 -23.06
CA ALA A 363 -16.40 -14.30 -23.98
C ALA A 363 -16.04 -12.81 -23.86
N LYS A 364 -16.90 -11.99 -23.22
CA LYS A 364 -16.64 -10.57 -22.93
C LYS A 364 -15.95 -10.35 -21.58
N ARG A 365 -15.69 -11.42 -20.82
CA ARG A 365 -14.96 -11.33 -19.55
C ARG A 365 -13.51 -10.94 -19.83
N TYR A 366 -13.06 -9.91 -19.15
CA TYR A 366 -11.73 -9.34 -19.33
C TYR A 366 -11.22 -8.86 -17.98
N VAL A 367 -9.97 -9.16 -17.66
CA VAL A 367 -9.27 -8.51 -16.55
C VAL A 367 -7.90 -8.08 -17.02
N GLY A 368 -7.58 -6.81 -16.84
CA GLY A 368 -6.30 -6.30 -17.32
C GLY A 368 -6.23 -4.79 -17.42
N SER A 369 -5.28 -4.32 -18.21
CA SER A 369 -5.04 -2.90 -18.46
C SER A 369 -6.30 -2.22 -18.95
N LEU A 370 -6.61 -1.06 -18.37
CA LEU A 370 -7.71 -0.21 -18.80
C LEU A 370 -7.41 0.53 -20.12
N LEU A 371 -6.13 0.76 -20.42
CA LEU A 371 -5.71 1.66 -21.51
C LEU A 371 -6.30 1.33 -22.90
N PRO A 372 -6.46 0.05 -23.32
CA PRO A 372 -7.05 -0.26 -24.62
C PRO A 372 -8.53 0.15 -24.76
N LEU A 373 -9.24 0.32 -23.64
CA LEU A 373 -10.67 0.64 -23.61
C LEU A 373 -10.94 2.12 -23.29
N LEU A 374 -9.95 2.82 -22.73
CA LEU A 374 -10.06 4.23 -22.35
C LEU A 374 -9.70 5.14 -23.51
N THR A 375 -10.69 5.87 -24.01
CA THR A 375 -10.45 6.99 -24.94
C THR A 375 -10.22 8.27 -24.14
N SER A 376 -9.04 8.86 -24.28
CA SER A 376 -8.72 10.18 -23.72
C SER A 376 -8.54 11.21 -24.83
N SER A 377 -9.24 12.33 -24.73
CA SER A 377 -9.11 13.46 -25.65
C SER A 377 -8.78 14.73 -24.88
N ARG A 378 -7.73 15.43 -25.32
CA ARG A 378 -7.31 16.74 -24.80
C ARG A 378 -6.54 17.46 -25.90
N SER A 379 -6.88 18.72 -26.16
CA SER A 379 -6.30 19.50 -27.27
C SER A 379 -4.83 19.91 -27.10
N THR A 380 -4.27 19.80 -25.89
CA THR A 380 -2.90 20.20 -25.58
C THR A 380 -2.20 19.20 -24.66
N ALA A 381 -0.87 19.33 -24.51
CA ALA A 381 -0.13 18.63 -23.47
C ALA A 381 -0.58 19.10 -22.06
N ALA A 382 -0.30 18.30 -21.03
CA ALA A 382 -0.62 18.66 -19.65
C ALA A 382 0.30 17.94 -18.66
N TRP A 383 0.40 18.44 -17.43
CA TRP A 383 1.36 17.90 -16.45
C TRP A 383 0.69 17.07 -15.36
N TYR A 384 1.42 16.13 -14.77
CA TYR A 384 0.96 15.29 -13.67
C TYR A 384 2.17 14.83 -12.85
N PHE A 385 1.94 14.28 -11.66
CA PHE A 385 2.99 13.63 -10.88
C PHE A 385 2.98 12.13 -11.17
N ASP A 386 4.13 11.58 -11.55
CA ASP A 386 4.30 10.15 -11.76
C ASP A 386 4.41 9.37 -10.44
N ARG A 387 4.56 8.05 -10.54
CA ARG A 387 4.66 7.15 -9.39
C ARG A 387 5.83 7.44 -8.44
N LEU A 388 6.84 8.18 -8.90
CA LEU A 388 8.00 8.57 -8.10
C LEU A 388 7.80 9.95 -7.47
N GLY A 389 6.61 10.54 -7.61
CA GLY A 389 6.29 11.89 -7.15
C GLY A 389 6.95 12.97 -8.00
N LEU A 390 7.47 12.63 -9.19
CA LEU A 390 8.15 13.56 -10.07
C LEU A 390 7.17 14.16 -11.08
N LEU A 391 7.32 15.47 -11.34
CA LEU A 391 6.51 16.18 -12.31
C LEU A 391 6.86 15.72 -13.74
N ARG A 392 5.85 15.26 -14.48
CA ARG A 392 5.96 14.80 -15.87
C ARG A 392 4.93 15.49 -16.76
N GLN A 393 5.25 15.58 -18.04
CA GLN A 393 4.31 16.05 -19.07
C GLN A 393 3.72 14.85 -19.82
N ALA A 394 2.40 14.80 -19.89
CA ALA A 394 1.66 13.90 -20.77
C ALA A 394 1.42 14.59 -22.12
N GLY A 395 1.59 13.84 -23.20
CA GLY A 395 1.27 14.29 -24.55
C GLY A 395 -0.22 14.60 -24.76
N VAL A 396 -0.55 15.11 -25.93
CA VAL A 396 -1.94 15.27 -26.40
C VAL A 396 -2.64 13.91 -26.37
N ASN A 397 -3.94 13.88 -26.03
CA ASN A 397 -4.76 12.65 -25.96
C ASN A 397 -4.22 11.53 -25.06
N THR A 398 -3.28 11.84 -24.15
CA THR A 398 -2.73 10.87 -23.21
C THR A 398 -3.41 11.02 -21.84
N PRO A 399 -3.96 9.93 -21.26
CA PRO A 399 -4.53 9.97 -19.91
C PRO A 399 -3.46 10.32 -18.87
N ARG A 400 -3.87 10.96 -17.79
CA ARG A 400 -2.99 11.37 -16.69
C ARG A 400 -3.39 10.66 -15.41
N PHE A 401 -2.61 9.66 -15.00
CA PHE A 401 -2.75 9.02 -13.69
C PHE A 401 -1.77 9.66 -12.74
N THR A 402 -2.27 10.42 -11.77
CA THR A 402 -1.42 11.23 -10.90
C THR A 402 -1.23 10.58 -9.54
N TYR A 403 -0.10 10.89 -8.93
CA TYR A 403 0.26 10.48 -7.57
C TYR A 403 0.35 11.71 -6.66
N ASP A 404 0.30 11.46 -5.36
CA ASP A 404 0.73 12.45 -4.37
C ASP A 404 2.25 12.60 -4.44
N TYR A 405 2.73 13.81 -4.65
CA TYR A 405 4.16 14.07 -4.80
C TYR A 405 4.94 13.93 -3.47
N LYS A 406 4.28 13.89 -2.30
CA LYS A 406 4.92 13.67 -0.99
C LYS A 406 4.81 12.23 -0.53
N SER A 407 3.58 11.69 -0.50
CA SER A 407 3.32 10.35 0.04
C SER A 407 3.49 9.24 -0.98
N LEU A 408 3.67 9.57 -2.27
CA LEU A 408 3.71 8.64 -3.39
C LEU A 408 2.43 7.79 -3.53
N ALA A 409 1.36 8.18 -2.83
CA ALA A 409 0.10 7.46 -2.90
C ALA A 409 -0.56 7.73 -4.27
N PRO A 410 -1.06 6.70 -4.97
CA PRO A 410 -1.82 6.91 -6.20
C PRO A 410 -3.09 7.71 -5.90
N ARG A 411 -3.44 8.65 -6.78
CA ARG A 411 -4.64 9.52 -6.64
C ARG A 411 -5.73 9.22 -7.65
N GLY A 412 -5.40 8.53 -8.75
CA GLY A 412 -6.35 8.16 -9.81
C GLY A 412 -6.18 8.95 -11.10
N LEU A 413 -7.20 8.85 -11.95
CA LEU A 413 -7.30 9.54 -13.24
C LEU A 413 -7.60 11.02 -13.02
N LEU A 414 -6.74 11.89 -13.52
CA LEU A 414 -6.86 13.34 -13.41
C LEU A 414 -7.83 13.88 -14.49
N CYS A 415 -8.83 14.63 -14.04
CA CYS A 415 -9.96 15.11 -14.83
C CYS A 415 -10.17 16.61 -14.58
N GLU A 416 -9.57 17.45 -15.42
CA GLU A 416 -9.49 18.89 -15.19
C GLU A 416 -10.09 19.73 -16.32
N PRO A 417 -10.63 20.92 -16.00
CA PRO A 417 -11.12 21.85 -17.01
C PRO A 417 -9.97 22.47 -17.79
N ALA A 418 -10.30 23.18 -18.87
CA ALA A 418 -9.34 24.04 -19.54
C ALA A 418 -8.87 25.18 -18.62
N ARG A 419 -7.55 25.42 -18.60
CA ARG A 419 -6.89 26.44 -17.77
C ARG A 419 -5.70 27.05 -18.49
N VAL A 420 -5.33 28.27 -18.11
CA VAL A 420 -4.12 28.95 -18.61
C VAL A 420 -3.31 29.48 -17.44
N ASN A 421 -2.03 29.11 -17.35
CA ASN A 421 -1.10 29.77 -16.43
C ASN A 421 -0.55 31.05 -17.09
N ARG A 422 -0.75 32.18 -16.42
CA ARG A 422 -0.37 33.52 -16.89
C ARG A 422 0.97 34.03 -16.36
N VAL A 423 1.61 33.27 -15.46
CA VAL A 423 2.94 33.59 -14.96
C VAL A 423 3.97 33.16 -15.99
N LEU A 424 4.89 34.02 -16.39
CA LEU A 424 6.05 33.70 -17.23
C LEU A 424 7.25 33.30 -16.36
N TRP A 425 8.12 32.45 -16.90
CA TRP A 425 9.32 31.97 -16.21
C TRP A 425 9.03 31.47 -14.79
N ASN A 426 8.00 30.65 -14.65
CA ASN A 426 7.40 30.38 -13.35
C ASN A 426 8.21 29.50 -12.40
N ARG A 427 9.41 29.09 -12.82
CA ARG A 427 10.40 28.37 -12.03
C ARG A 427 11.74 29.10 -11.95
N ASP A 428 11.93 30.11 -12.79
CA ASP A 428 13.14 30.92 -12.91
C ASP A 428 12.85 32.36 -12.48
N LEU A 429 12.96 32.59 -11.18
CA LEU A 429 12.78 33.90 -10.59
C LEU A 429 13.98 34.83 -10.86
N THR A 430 15.09 34.36 -11.44
CA THR A 430 16.22 35.23 -11.82
C THR A 430 15.88 36.12 -13.01
N ASN A 431 14.94 35.67 -13.85
CA ASN A 431 14.54 36.34 -15.09
C ASN A 431 14.01 37.77 -14.86
N ALA A 432 14.17 38.63 -15.88
CA ALA A 432 13.71 40.02 -15.87
C ALA A 432 12.19 40.19 -15.82
N ALA A 433 11.42 39.13 -16.10
CA ALA A 433 9.97 39.12 -15.84
C ALA A 433 9.63 39.28 -14.34
N TRP A 434 10.61 39.06 -13.44
CA TRP A 434 10.46 39.18 -11.99
C TRP A 434 11.25 40.38 -11.45
N THR A 435 10.52 41.41 -10.99
CA THR A 435 11.08 42.59 -10.32
C THR A 435 11.38 42.26 -8.87
N LYS A 436 12.63 42.45 -8.44
CA LYS A 436 13.12 42.13 -7.09
C LYS A 436 13.44 43.41 -6.34
N SER A 437 13.13 43.45 -5.05
CA SER A 437 13.53 44.50 -4.12
C SER A 437 14.07 43.88 -2.85
N ASN A 438 15.24 44.31 -2.39
CA ASN A 438 15.92 43.76 -1.21
C ASN A 438 16.10 42.22 -1.25
N MET A 439 16.25 41.63 -2.43
CA MET A 439 16.26 40.18 -2.62
C MET A 439 17.25 39.76 -3.70
N THR A 440 17.94 38.64 -3.48
CA THR A 440 18.66 37.90 -4.52
C THR A 440 17.88 36.65 -4.89
N ALA A 441 18.02 36.22 -6.15
CA ALA A 441 17.46 34.97 -6.64
C ALA A 441 18.52 34.20 -7.43
N ALA A 442 18.51 32.87 -7.34
CA ALA A 442 19.35 31.98 -8.13
C ALA A 442 18.53 30.80 -8.64
N LEU A 443 18.79 30.35 -9.87
CA LEU A 443 18.20 29.12 -10.42
C LEU A 443 19.13 27.94 -10.09
N ASP A 444 19.00 27.41 -8.88
CA ASP A 444 19.96 26.47 -8.29
C ASP A 444 19.32 25.28 -7.57
N GLN A 445 17.98 25.28 -7.41
CA GLN A 445 17.29 24.24 -6.67
C GLN A 445 16.90 23.07 -7.57
N VAL A 446 16.94 21.85 -7.00
CA VAL A 446 16.32 20.67 -7.60
C VAL A 446 14.81 20.85 -7.53
N GLY A 447 14.16 20.98 -8.69
CA GLY A 447 12.71 21.18 -8.76
C GLY A 447 11.92 19.88 -8.63
N LEU A 448 10.60 20.02 -8.70
CA LEU A 448 9.65 18.90 -8.57
C LEU A 448 9.71 17.87 -9.70
N ASP A 449 10.41 18.17 -10.79
CA ASP A 449 10.74 17.26 -11.88
C ASP A 449 12.00 16.41 -11.60
N GLY A 450 12.68 16.66 -10.48
CA GLY A 450 13.92 15.99 -10.09
C GLY A 450 15.16 16.50 -10.85
N ILE A 451 15.02 17.57 -11.63
CA ILE A 451 16.11 18.15 -12.42
C ILE A 451 16.85 19.19 -11.56
N VAL A 452 18.18 19.16 -11.61
CA VAL A 452 19.03 20.17 -10.95
C VAL A 452 18.85 21.53 -11.62
N ALA A 453 18.81 22.60 -10.83
CA ALA A 453 18.64 23.97 -11.34
C ALA A 453 17.37 24.16 -12.20
N SER A 454 16.27 23.50 -11.82
CA SER A 454 14.96 23.67 -12.46
C SER A 454 13.99 24.50 -11.62
N ALA A 455 14.38 24.87 -10.40
CA ALA A 455 13.64 25.74 -9.48
C ALA A 455 14.58 26.79 -8.86
N SER A 456 14.01 27.89 -8.37
CA SER A 456 14.80 29.03 -7.87
C SER A 456 14.92 29.04 -6.35
N SER A 457 16.06 29.47 -5.81
CA SER A 457 16.15 30.01 -4.46
C SER A 457 15.93 31.53 -4.48
N ILE A 458 15.33 32.06 -3.43
CA ILE A 458 15.23 33.49 -3.13
C ILE A 458 15.72 33.75 -1.71
N THR A 459 16.54 34.80 -1.54
CA THR A 459 17.12 35.18 -0.24
C THR A 459 16.90 36.66 0.02
N ALA A 460 16.35 36.98 1.20
CA ALA A 460 16.17 38.36 1.63
C ALA A 460 17.53 39.00 1.99
N THR A 461 17.84 40.15 1.40
CA THR A 461 19.03 40.94 1.75
C THR A 461 18.71 42.09 2.71
N ALA A 462 17.42 42.40 2.89
CA ALA A 462 16.88 43.26 3.95
C ALA A 462 15.46 42.79 4.31
N ASP A 463 14.88 43.33 5.38
CA ASP A 463 13.51 43.02 5.78
C ASP A 463 12.49 43.42 4.70
N ASP A 464 11.34 42.75 4.71
CA ASP A 464 10.25 42.93 3.74
C ASP A 464 10.70 42.86 2.26
N ALA A 465 11.63 41.95 1.96
CA ALA A 465 12.14 41.68 0.63
C ALA A 465 11.05 41.15 -0.30
N THR A 466 10.92 41.67 -1.53
CA THR A 466 9.87 41.27 -2.47
C THR A 466 10.41 40.81 -3.82
N VAL A 467 9.66 39.92 -4.47
CA VAL A 467 9.81 39.55 -5.88
C VAL A 467 8.44 39.45 -6.52
N LEU A 468 8.19 40.24 -7.57
CA LEU A 468 6.87 40.46 -8.17
C LEU A 468 6.90 40.35 -9.69
N GLN A 469 5.81 39.90 -10.30
CA GLN A 469 5.61 39.87 -11.75
C GLN A 469 4.23 40.46 -12.12
N PRO A 470 4.18 41.57 -12.87
CA PRO A 470 2.94 42.11 -13.40
C PRO A 470 2.46 41.30 -14.60
N ILE A 471 1.15 41.01 -14.64
CA ILE A 471 0.47 40.29 -15.72
C ILE A 471 -0.56 41.25 -16.32
N VAL A 472 -0.55 41.47 -17.64
CA VAL A 472 -1.54 42.33 -18.31
C VAL A 472 -2.67 41.47 -18.86
N ILE A 473 -3.86 41.57 -18.26
CA ILE A 473 -5.03 40.78 -18.62
C ILE A 473 -6.32 41.40 -18.08
N ALA A 474 -7.45 41.11 -18.73
CA ALA A 474 -8.78 41.54 -18.29
C ALA A 474 -9.16 40.93 -16.93
N SER A 475 -10.12 41.61 -16.27
CA SER A 475 -10.66 41.16 -14.99
C SER A 475 -11.36 39.80 -15.12
N ALA A 476 -10.94 38.86 -14.28
CA ALA A 476 -11.58 37.55 -14.09
C ALA A 476 -11.17 37.02 -12.71
N ALA A 477 -11.80 35.93 -12.27
CA ALA A 477 -11.32 35.22 -11.10
C ALA A 477 -10.03 34.47 -11.43
N TYR A 478 -9.00 34.66 -10.61
CA TYR A 478 -7.72 33.98 -10.73
C TYR A 478 -7.37 33.28 -9.41
N PHE A 479 -6.74 32.11 -9.53
CA PHE A 479 -6.26 31.32 -8.41
C PHE A 479 -4.74 31.21 -8.49
N GLN A 480 -4.05 31.47 -7.38
CA GLN A 480 -2.59 31.48 -7.34
C GLN A 480 -2.03 30.38 -6.45
N THR A 481 -1.06 29.63 -6.98
CA THR A 481 -0.31 28.61 -6.23
C THR A 481 1.19 28.73 -6.47
N ALA A 482 1.99 28.24 -5.53
CA ALA A 482 3.40 27.99 -5.72
C ALA A 482 3.84 26.82 -4.85
N TYR A 483 4.90 26.13 -5.23
CA TYR A 483 5.55 25.17 -4.36
C TYR A 483 6.69 25.89 -3.64
N ILE A 484 6.69 25.81 -2.32
CA ILE A 484 7.59 26.54 -1.45
C ILE A 484 8.25 25.56 -0.49
N ARG A 485 9.56 25.67 -0.34
CA ARG A 485 10.34 24.90 0.62
C ARG A 485 11.29 25.85 1.35
N ARG A 486 11.32 25.82 2.68
CA ARG A 486 12.26 26.63 3.45
C ARG A 486 13.68 26.11 3.28
N LEU A 487 14.64 27.02 3.09
CA LEU A 487 16.08 26.70 3.02
C LEU A 487 16.81 27.17 4.29
N SER A 488 16.53 28.38 4.77
CA SER A 488 17.09 28.92 6.00
C SER A 488 16.11 29.88 6.70
N GLY A 489 16.40 30.21 7.96
CA GLY A 489 15.68 31.23 8.71
C GLY A 489 14.38 30.76 9.36
N ALA A 490 13.67 31.66 10.03
CA ALA A 490 12.44 31.38 10.78
C ALA A 490 11.30 32.39 10.52
N GLY A 491 11.59 33.49 9.80
CA GLY A 491 10.62 34.52 9.43
C GLY A 491 9.61 34.04 8.39
N ALA A 492 8.50 34.76 8.28
CA ALA A 492 7.40 34.39 7.39
C ALA A 492 7.70 34.66 5.91
N ILE A 493 7.11 33.85 5.03
CA ILE A 493 6.98 34.14 3.61
C ILE A 493 5.50 34.33 3.28
N SER A 494 5.18 35.38 2.54
CA SER A 494 3.81 35.72 2.13
C SER A 494 3.68 35.79 0.62
N MET A 495 2.47 35.53 0.09
CA MET A 495 2.11 35.65 -1.33
C MET A 495 1.13 36.80 -1.56
N THR A 496 1.17 37.39 -2.75
CA THR A 496 0.24 38.41 -3.22
C THR A 496 -0.19 38.16 -4.68
N MET A 497 -1.37 38.66 -5.03
CA MET A 497 -1.91 38.74 -6.40
C MET A 497 -2.15 40.19 -6.86
N ASP A 498 -2.09 41.16 -5.95
CA ASP A 498 -2.46 42.57 -6.17
C ASP A 498 -1.27 43.54 -6.01
N GLY A 499 -0.04 43.04 -6.19
CA GLY A 499 1.17 43.84 -6.12
C GLY A 499 1.56 44.27 -4.71
N GLY A 500 1.03 43.58 -3.70
CA GLY A 500 1.36 43.82 -2.30
C GLY A 500 0.41 44.74 -1.54
N ALA A 501 -0.77 45.04 -2.11
CA ALA A 501 -1.85 45.67 -1.34
C ALA A 501 -2.41 44.68 -0.30
N THR A 502 -2.43 43.38 -0.63
CA THR A 502 -2.71 42.29 0.31
C THR A 502 -1.58 41.25 0.31
N TRP A 503 -1.20 40.80 1.50
CA TRP A 503 -0.22 39.74 1.73
C TRP A 503 -0.84 38.63 2.57
N THR A 504 -0.77 37.39 2.08
CA THR A 504 -1.22 36.21 2.84
C THR A 504 -0.02 35.38 3.25
N ASP A 505 0.10 35.06 4.54
CA ASP A 505 1.14 34.16 5.04
C ASP A 505 0.97 32.76 4.42
N VAL A 506 2.03 32.29 3.79
CA VAL A 506 2.12 30.97 3.14
C VAL A 506 3.38 30.25 3.59
N THR A 507 3.81 30.48 4.84
CA THR A 507 4.99 29.85 5.40
C THR A 507 4.84 28.33 5.39
N PRO A 508 5.77 27.58 4.74
CA PRO A 508 5.66 26.14 4.65
C PRO A 508 5.81 25.50 6.05
N PRO A 509 4.98 24.51 6.40
CA PRO A 509 4.98 23.88 7.72
C PRO A 509 6.16 22.92 7.94
N ASP A 510 6.86 22.54 6.87
CA ASP A 510 7.99 21.62 6.92
C ASP A 510 9.04 21.96 5.85
N ALA A 511 10.20 21.29 5.92
CA ALA A 511 11.31 21.49 5.01
C ALA A 511 11.16 20.75 3.67
N TYR A 512 9.99 20.19 3.35
CA TYR A 512 9.70 19.61 2.03
C TYR A 512 9.04 20.64 1.11
N TRP A 513 8.90 20.30 -0.17
CA TRP A 513 8.09 21.11 -1.09
C TRP A 513 6.64 21.16 -0.62
N ASN A 514 6.11 22.35 -0.34
CA ASN A 514 4.73 22.55 0.07
C ASN A 514 4.00 23.34 -1.00
N ARG A 515 2.92 22.77 -1.55
CA ARG A 515 2.06 23.50 -2.47
C ARG A 515 1.21 24.50 -1.68
N MET A 516 1.60 25.76 -1.72
CA MET A 516 0.90 26.86 -1.07
C MET A 516 -0.05 27.56 -2.05
N SER A 517 -1.10 28.17 -1.51
CA SER A 517 -2.12 28.89 -2.28
C SER A 517 -2.70 30.05 -1.48
N ILE A 518 -3.15 31.08 -2.19
CA ILE A 518 -3.96 32.16 -1.63
C ILE A 518 -5.37 32.12 -2.23
N LEU A 519 -6.34 32.76 -1.57
CA LEU A 519 -7.73 32.78 -2.02
C LEU A 519 -7.83 33.38 -3.44
N SER A 520 -8.82 32.91 -4.21
CA SER A 520 -9.08 33.47 -5.53
C SER A 520 -9.48 34.94 -5.44
N GLN A 521 -8.99 35.77 -6.34
CA GLN A 521 -9.38 37.17 -6.45
C GLN A 521 -9.92 37.47 -7.85
N THR A 522 -10.90 38.37 -7.93
CA THR A 522 -11.42 38.89 -9.20
C THR A 522 -10.83 40.26 -9.47
N LEU A 523 -9.82 40.33 -10.35
CA LEU A 523 -9.12 41.57 -10.65
C LEU A 523 -8.60 41.60 -12.09
N ALA A 524 -8.44 42.81 -12.62
CA ALA A 524 -7.65 43.04 -13.83
C ALA A 524 -6.17 43.20 -13.46
N ASN A 525 -5.31 42.87 -14.41
CA ASN A 525 -3.86 43.01 -14.32
C ASN A 525 -3.22 42.52 -13.00
N PRO A 526 -3.33 41.22 -12.64
CA PRO A 526 -2.69 40.67 -11.45
C PRO A 526 -1.20 41.00 -11.38
N ASN A 527 -0.69 41.31 -10.20
CA ASN A 527 0.74 41.45 -9.94
C ASN A 527 1.13 40.47 -8.83
N VAL A 528 1.67 39.33 -9.26
CA VAL A 528 1.84 38.16 -8.42
C VAL A 528 3.24 38.11 -7.83
N GLY A 529 3.39 37.59 -6.62
CA GLY A 529 4.73 37.34 -6.10
C GLY A 529 4.80 37.04 -4.62
N PHE A 530 5.99 37.25 -4.04
CA PHE A 530 6.33 36.86 -2.68
C PHE A 530 6.95 38.01 -1.89
N LYS A 531 6.78 37.95 -0.56
CA LYS A 531 7.48 38.77 0.41
C LYS A 531 8.11 37.90 1.48
N ILE A 532 9.39 38.11 1.77
CA ILE A 532 10.08 37.51 2.92
C ILE A 532 10.21 38.58 4.00
N ALA A 533 9.70 38.29 5.20
CA ALA A 533 9.63 39.28 6.28
C ALA A 533 11.01 39.67 6.83
N THR A 534 11.92 38.70 6.96
CA THR A 534 13.17 38.86 7.71
C THR A 534 14.39 38.74 6.81
N SER A 535 15.35 39.66 6.95
CA SER A 535 16.64 39.61 6.27
C SER A 535 17.40 38.32 6.57
N GLY A 536 18.03 37.72 5.55
CA GLY A 536 18.79 36.48 5.65
C GLY A 536 17.97 35.18 5.53
N ASP A 537 16.64 35.26 5.62
CA ASP A 537 15.77 34.11 5.35
C ASP A 537 15.80 33.74 3.86
N SER A 538 15.74 32.44 3.58
CA SER A 538 15.76 31.94 2.21
C SER A 538 14.80 30.77 1.97
N PHE A 539 14.24 30.75 0.77
CA PHE A 539 13.24 29.77 0.34
C PHE A 539 13.52 29.31 -1.08
N ALA A 540 13.24 28.03 -1.35
CA ALA A 540 13.14 27.50 -2.69
C ALA A 540 11.69 27.66 -3.20
N ILE A 541 11.55 28.12 -4.44
CA ILE A 541 10.28 28.40 -5.11
C ILE A 541 10.23 27.65 -6.43
N ASP A 542 9.13 26.92 -6.65
CA ASP A 542 8.88 26.20 -7.88
C ASP A 542 7.42 26.36 -8.36
N LEU A 543 7.20 26.28 -9.67
CA LEU A 543 5.91 26.24 -10.35
C LEU A 543 4.92 27.31 -9.87
N VAL A 544 5.32 28.58 -9.91
CA VAL A 544 4.39 29.69 -9.62
C VAL A 544 3.28 29.68 -10.66
N GLN A 545 2.04 29.75 -10.22
CA GLN A 545 0.89 29.64 -11.11
C GLN A 545 -0.12 30.69 -10.74
N ASN A 546 -0.62 31.39 -11.74
CA ASN A 546 -1.81 32.23 -11.65
C ASN A 546 -2.70 31.80 -12.80
N GLU A 547 -3.73 31.02 -12.46
CA GLU A 547 -4.63 30.38 -13.42
C GLU A 547 -6.04 30.95 -13.33
N ASN A 548 -6.77 30.94 -14.44
CA ASN A 548 -8.16 31.38 -14.45
C ASN A 548 -9.08 30.42 -13.68
N GLY A 549 -9.95 30.94 -12.83
CA GLY A 549 -10.89 30.16 -12.02
C GLY A 549 -10.63 30.28 -10.52
N ASN A 550 -11.37 29.48 -9.75
CA ASN A 550 -11.49 29.67 -8.29
C ASN A 550 -10.77 28.58 -7.49
N TYR A 551 -10.02 27.70 -8.15
CA TYR A 551 -9.35 26.57 -7.51
C TYR A 551 -8.11 26.14 -8.28
N LYS A 552 -7.20 25.48 -7.58
CA LYS A 552 -5.96 24.94 -8.14
C LYS A 552 -6.20 23.75 -9.04
N THR A 553 -5.46 23.68 -10.14
CA THR A 553 -5.37 22.48 -11.00
C THR A 553 -3.92 21.97 -11.06
N SER A 554 -3.61 21.01 -11.92
CA SER A 554 -2.23 20.54 -12.12
C SER A 554 -1.27 21.69 -12.43
N PRO A 555 0.02 21.57 -12.04
CA PRO A 555 1.02 22.57 -12.38
C PRO A 555 1.13 22.75 -13.90
N MET A 556 1.44 23.96 -14.34
CA MET A 556 1.68 24.28 -15.75
C MET A 556 2.98 25.04 -15.84
N VAL A 557 4.02 24.39 -16.37
CA VAL A 557 5.34 25.01 -16.59
C VAL A 557 5.23 26.05 -17.70
N THR A 558 5.80 27.23 -17.47
CA THR A 558 5.86 28.33 -18.43
C THR A 558 7.29 28.83 -18.57
N THR A 559 7.58 29.42 -19.72
CA THR A 559 8.87 30.05 -20.04
C THR A 559 8.60 31.47 -20.55
N THR A 560 8.91 31.76 -21.81
CA THR A 560 8.59 33.02 -22.49
C THR A 560 7.12 33.16 -22.86
N ALA A 561 6.34 32.09 -22.79
CA ALA A 561 4.94 32.07 -23.16
C ALA A 561 4.05 31.45 -22.07
N PHE A 562 2.79 31.89 -22.05
CA PHE A 562 1.74 31.27 -21.25
C PHE A 562 1.52 29.82 -21.69
N PHE A 563 1.09 28.98 -20.75
CA PHE A 563 0.74 27.60 -21.04
C PHE A 563 -0.77 27.41 -20.93
N SER A 564 -1.38 26.83 -21.96
CA SER A 564 -2.81 26.52 -22.03
C SER A 564 -3.04 25.02 -21.95
N ARG A 565 -3.73 24.56 -20.90
CA ARG A 565 -4.22 23.18 -20.78
C ARG A 565 -5.64 23.08 -21.34
N GLY A 566 -5.89 22.13 -22.24
CA GLY A 566 -7.23 21.75 -22.67
C GLY A 566 -8.01 20.99 -21.58
N VAL A 567 -9.31 20.80 -21.78
CA VAL A 567 -10.15 19.95 -20.90
C VAL A 567 -9.80 18.48 -21.07
N ASP A 568 -9.75 17.71 -19.99
CA ASP A 568 -9.67 16.25 -20.06
C ASP A 568 -11.05 15.65 -20.38
N LEU A 569 -11.13 14.88 -21.46
CA LEU A 569 -12.32 14.13 -21.85
C LEU A 569 -11.98 12.65 -21.89
N ASN A 570 -12.45 11.90 -20.90
CA ASN A 570 -12.21 10.46 -20.78
C ASN A 570 -13.52 9.70 -20.97
N SER A 571 -13.51 8.66 -21.81
CA SER A 571 -14.69 7.83 -22.06
C SER A 571 -14.35 6.39 -22.42
N ILE A 572 -15.30 5.49 -22.15
CA ILE A 572 -15.34 4.10 -22.60
C ILE A 572 -16.58 3.94 -23.50
N ASP A 573 -16.43 3.22 -24.60
CA ASP A 573 -17.54 2.84 -25.49
C ASP A 573 -18.34 1.71 -24.85
N LEU A 574 -19.65 1.89 -24.66
CA LEU A 574 -20.51 0.90 -24.01
C LEU A 574 -20.60 -0.40 -24.81
N SER A 575 -20.31 -0.40 -26.12
CA SER A 575 -20.26 -1.64 -26.92
C SER A 575 -19.12 -2.57 -26.51
N THR A 576 -18.07 -2.04 -25.86
CA THR A 576 -16.89 -2.78 -25.40
C THR A 576 -17.04 -3.38 -24.01
N ILE A 577 -18.13 -3.05 -23.30
CA ILE A 577 -18.40 -3.51 -21.93
C ILE A 577 -19.86 -4.02 -21.81
N PRO A 578 -20.19 -4.84 -20.81
CA PRO A 578 -21.57 -5.24 -20.56
C PRO A 578 -22.37 -4.04 -20.02
N PHE A 579 -23.53 -3.78 -20.61
CA PHE A 579 -24.42 -2.67 -20.24
C PHE A 579 -25.88 -3.07 -20.45
N ASP A 580 -26.72 -2.78 -19.46
CA ASP A 580 -28.17 -2.87 -19.54
C ASP A 580 -28.73 -1.46 -19.35
N VAL A 581 -29.55 -1.02 -20.30
CA VAL A 581 -30.12 0.32 -20.26
C VAL A 581 -31.36 0.39 -19.35
N ALA A 582 -32.05 -0.72 -19.12
CA ALA A 582 -33.28 -0.73 -18.33
C ALA A 582 -33.01 -0.61 -16.83
N LEU A 583 -31.85 -1.09 -16.37
CA LEU A 583 -31.47 -1.11 -14.95
C LEU A 583 -29.95 -1.07 -14.77
N GLY A 584 -29.52 -0.60 -13.60
CA GLY A 584 -28.12 -0.68 -13.21
C GLY A 584 -27.80 0.15 -11.98
N ALA A 585 -26.57 0.01 -11.51
CA ALA A 585 -26.03 0.84 -10.45
C ALA A 585 -24.60 1.26 -10.76
N LEU A 586 -24.26 2.50 -10.41
CA LEU A 586 -22.97 3.13 -10.64
C LEU A 586 -22.42 3.64 -9.32
N VAL A 587 -21.21 3.22 -8.97
CA VAL A 587 -20.47 3.71 -7.80
C VAL A 587 -19.19 4.35 -8.27
N VAL A 588 -19.00 5.63 -7.93
CA VAL A 588 -17.85 6.41 -8.36
C VAL A 588 -17.16 7.01 -7.15
N GLU A 589 -15.85 6.82 -7.07
CA GLU A 589 -14.99 7.44 -6.06
C GLU A 589 -14.13 8.52 -6.72
N GLY A 590 -14.11 9.72 -6.14
CA GLY A 590 -13.28 10.80 -6.65
C GLY A 590 -13.08 11.93 -5.64
N ARG A 591 -12.10 12.79 -5.92
CA ARG A 591 -11.72 13.94 -5.09
C ARG A 591 -11.63 15.20 -5.95
N THR A 592 -12.48 16.19 -5.68
CA THR A 592 -12.46 17.48 -6.40
C THR A 592 -11.66 18.54 -5.64
N GLN A 593 -10.92 19.37 -6.37
CA GLN A 593 -10.23 20.56 -5.86
C GLN A 593 -11.10 21.82 -5.95
N ALA A 594 -12.22 21.76 -6.69
CA ALA A 594 -13.15 22.87 -6.80
C ALA A 594 -13.87 23.07 -5.47
N SER A 595 -13.85 24.29 -4.94
CA SER A 595 -14.51 24.69 -3.70
C SER A 595 -15.74 25.57 -3.99
N ASP A 596 -16.71 25.04 -4.73
CA ASP A 596 -17.87 25.78 -5.22
C ASP A 596 -19.17 24.96 -5.18
N ASN A 597 -20.32 25.61 -5.40
CA ASN A 597 -21.64 25.00 -5.51
C ASN A 597 -21.96 24.45 -6.92
N VAL A 598 -20.96 24.38 -7.80
CA VAL A 598 -21.19 23.95 -9.19
C VAL A 598 -21.24 22.43 -9.23
N SER A 599 -22.34 21.88 -9.76
CA SER A 599 -22.49 20.44 -9.97
C SER A 599 -21.59 19.99 -11.13
N ARG A 600 -20.62 19.12 -10.82
CA ARG A 600 -19.59 18.63 -11.75
C ARG A 600 -19.68 17.12 -11.91
N THR A 601 -19.38 16.63 -13.10
CA THR A 601 -19.61 15.23 -13.44
C THR A 601 -18.51 14.33 -12.90
N MET A 602 -18.86 13.38 -12.03
CA MET A 602 -17.98 12.28 -11.63
C MET A 602 -17.97 11.21 -12.72
N ALA A 603 -19.16 10.80 -13.16
CA ALA A 603 -19.35 9.90 -14.27
C ALA A 603 -20.71 10.14 -14.93
N GLN A 604 -20.80 9.84 -16.22
CA GLN A 604 -22.01 10.02 -16.99
C GLN A 604 -22.14 8.94 -18.06
N ILE A 605 -23.35 8.44 -18.28
CA ILE A 605 -23.69 7.54 -19.38
C ILE A 605 -24.57 8.33 -20.36
N ASP A 606 -24.20 8.45 -21.63
CA ASP A 606 -24.92 9.24 -22.64
C ASP A 606 -24.89 8.64 -24.05
N ASP A 607 -25.70 9.19 -24.95
CA ASP A 607 -25.75 8.87 -26.38
C ASP A 607 -24.89 9.81 -27.25
N ALA A 608 -23.87 10.44 -26.65
CA ALA A 608 -23.10 11.56 -27.22
C ALA A 608 -23.88 12.87 -27.42
N THR A 609 -25.12 12.97 -26.91
CA THR A 609 -25.93 14.19 -26.90
C THR A 609 -26.33 14.58 -25.48
N ALA A 610 -26.64 15.86 -25.26
CA ALA A 610 -27.11 16.33 -23.94
C ALA A 610 -28.57 15.93 -23.63
N ALA A 611 -29.28 15.32 -24.59
CA ALA A 611 -30.70 15.02 -24.47
C ALA A 611 -30.96 13.77 -23.61
N ASN A 612 -30.08 12.77 -23.68
CA ASN A 612 -30.25 11.48 -23.03
C ASN A 612 -29.00 11.15 -22.21
N GLN A 613 -29.13 11.16 -20.88
CA GLN A 613 -28.01 10.86 -20.00
C GLN A 613 -28.43 10.37 -18.61
N ILE A 614 -27.57 9.54 -18.02
CA ILE A 614 -27.59 9.14 -16.61
C ILE A 614 -26.31 9.68 -15.98
N SER A 615 -26.41 10.60 -15.04
CA SER A 615 -25.25 11.36 -14.55
C SER A 615 -25.13 11.31 -13.03
N CYS A 616 -23.94 10.91 -12.57
CA CYS A 616 -23.48 11.07 -11.19
C CYS A 616 -22.64 12.33 -11.11
N ASN A 617 -23.15 13.33 -10.40
CA ASN A 617 -22.52 14.63 -10.25
C ASN A 617 -22.23 14.94 -8.78
N MET A 618 -21.27 15.82 -8.56
CA MET A 618 -20.91 16.30 -7.25
C MET A 618 -20.53 17.77 -7.30
N SER A 619 -20.93 18.49 -6.26
CA SER A 619 -20.37 19.77 -5.85
C SER A 619 -19.76 19.62 -4.46
N SER A 620 -18.62 20.25 -4.23
CA SER A 620 -17.94 20.20 -2.93
C SER A 620 -18.69 20.90 -1.79
N LEU A 621 -19.65 21.78 -2.12
CA LEU A 621 -20.46 22.55 -1.18
C LEU A 621 -21.96 22.27 -1.34
N GLY A 622 -22.41 21.95 -2.55
CA GLY A 622 -23.79 21.58 -2.88
C GLY A 622 -24.10 20.09 -2.74
N GLY A 623 -23.09 19.24 -2.59
CA GLY A 623 -23.26 17.81 -2.35
C GLY A 623 -23.32 16.92 -3.59
N GLY A 624 -23.72 15.67 -3.37
CA GLY A 624 -23.92 14.69 -4.42
C GLY A 624 -25.26 14.90 -5.13
N GLN A 625 -25.29 14.61 -6.42
CA GLN A 625 -26.49 14.70 -7.24
C GLN A 625 -26.52 13.57 -8.25
N PHE A 626 -27.57 12.77 -8.25
CA PHE A 626 -27.85 11.78 -9.29
C PHE A 626 -29.01 12.27 -10.16
N THR A 627 -28.79 12.35 -11.47
CA THR A 627 -29.78 12.88 -12.41
C THR A 627 -29.94 11.96 -13.61
N ILE A 628 -31.19 11.75 -14.03
CA ILE A 628 -31.51 11.07 -15.29
C ILE A 628 -32.24 12.06 -16.19
N ARG A 629 -31.80 12.19 -17.45
CA ARG A 629 -32.44 12.99 -18.48
C ARG A 629 -32.85 12.13 -19.67
N ALA A 630 -34.05 12.34 -20.16
CA ALA A 630 -34.57 11.74 -21.38
C ALA A 630 -35.21 12.83 -22.24
N ALA A 631 -34.87 12.88 -23.52
CA ALA A 631 -35.37 13.88 -24.47
C ALA A 631 -35.29 15.35 -23.94
N ASN A 632 -34.16 15.71 -23.31
CA ASN A 632 -33.87 17.01 -22.67
C ASN A 632 -34.64 17.31 -21.36
N ALA A 633 -35.56 16.45 -20.93
CA ALA A 633 -36.25 16.60 -19.64
C ALA A 633 -35.51 15.87 -18.52
N VAL A 634 -35.39 16.48 -17.33
CA VAL A 634 -34.95 15.78 -16.11
C VAL A 634 -36.09 14.90 -15.63
N VAL A 635 -35.91 13.59 -15.67
CA VAL A 635 -36.93 12.60 -15.28
C VAL A 635 -36.66 11.99 -13.90
N ALA A 636 -35.46 12.17 -13.35
CA ALA A 636 -35.16 11.88 -11.95
C ALA A 636 -34.05 12.80 -11.44
N ASN A 637 -34.13 13.21 -10.17
CA ASN A 637 -33.13 14.04 -9.50
C ASN A 637 -33.04 13.70 -8.00
N VAL A 638 -32.03 12.92 -7.62
CA VAL A 638 -31.82 12.47 -6.24
C VAL A 638 -30.66 13.23 -5.61
N LEU A 639 -30.87 13.76 -4.41
CA LEU A 639 -29.90 14.55 -3.64
C LEU A 639 -29.52 13.80 -2.34
N PRO A 640 -28.48 12.96 -2.34
CA PRO A 640 -28.10 12.13 -1.19
C PRO A 640 -27.45 12.86 0.00
N GLY A 641 -27.08 14.13 -0.14
CA GLY A 641 -26.49 14.91 0.95
C GLY A 641 -25.32 15.78 0.50
N ILE A 642 -24.72 16.49 1.45
CA ILE A 642 -23.59 17.40 1.22
C ILE A 642 -22.24 16.70 1.45
N THR A 643 -21.20 17.14 0.75
CA THR A 643 -19.81 16.74 0.99
C THR A 643 -18.99 17.94 1.46
N VAL A 644 -17.71 17.74 1.71
CA VAL A 644 -16.72 18.79 2.02
C VAL A 644 -15.67 18.85 0.91
N VAL A 645 -15.06 20.02 0.74
CA VAL A 645 -14.02 20.29 -0.27
C VAL A 645 -12.78 19.41 -0.04
N ASP A 646 -12.15 18.96 -1.14
CA ASP A 646 -10.87 18.24 -1.13
C ASP A 646 -10.90 16.93 -0.32
N LYS A 647 -12.07 16.29 -0.25
CA LYS A 647 -12.30 14.96 0.32
C LYS A 647 -12.45 13.94 -0.80
N THR A 648 -11.98 12.72 -0.54
CA THR A 648 -12.36 11.56 -1.36
C THR A 648 -13.81 11.23 -1.06
N THR A 649 -14.67 11.35 -2.06
CA THR A 649 -16.11 11.14 -1.95
C THR A 649 -16.54 10.01 -2.87
N ARG A 650 -17.50 9.24 -2.38
CA ARG A 650 -18.09 8.08 -3.04
C ARG A 650 -19.57 8.34 -3.25
N LEU A 651 -19.97 8.42 -4.51
CA LEU A 651 -21.36 8.52 -4.91
C LEU A 651 -21.78 7.17 -5.49
N ALA A 652 -22.74 6.51 -4.84
CA ALA A 652 -23.41 5.32 -5.33
C ALA A 652 -24.80 5.72 -5.83
N ALA A 653 -25.17 5.30 -7.03
CA ALA A 653 -26.48 5.57 -7.60
C ALA A 653 -27.02 4.30 -8.27
N SER A 654 -28.33 4.12 -8.24
CA SER A 654 -29.02 2.99 -8.87
C SER A 654 -30.24 3.48 -9.62
N TRP A 655 -30.55 2.82 -10.74
CA TRP A 655 -31.71 3.09 -11.57
C TRP A 655 -32.38 1.80 -12.04
N GLY A 656 -33.68 1.89 -12.32
CA GLY A 656 -34.50 0.85 -12.88
C GLY A 656 -35.86 1.40 -13.34
N PRO A 657 -36.78 0.54 -13.82
CA PRO A 657 -38.14 0.96 -14.12
C PRO A 657 -38.79 1.57 -12.88
N ASN A 658 -39.22 2.84 -12.97
CA ASN A 658 -39.80 3.57 -11.84
C ASN A 658 -38.93 3.56 -10.57
N TYR A 659 -37.61 3.53 -10.72
CA TYR A 659 -36.68 3.49 -9.59
C TYR A 659 -35.43 4.33 -9.87
N ALA A 660 -35.16 5.32 -9.02
CA ALA A 660 -33.87 5.99 -8.96
C ALA A 660 -33.53 6.36 -7.51
N GLN A 661 -32.34 5.99 -7.04
CA GLN A 661 -31.87 6.31 -5.70
C GLN A 661 -30.35 6.51 -5.71
N ALA A 662 -29.83 7.28 -4.77
CA ALA A 662 -28.40 7.49 -4.62
C ALA A 662 -28.01 7.64 -3.15
N ALA A 663 -26.74 7.39 -2.85
CA ALA A 663 -26.11 7.62 -1.56
C ALA A 663 -24.72 8.24 -1.74
N LEU A 664 -24.35 9.12 -0.81
CA LEU A 664 -23.09 9.85 -0.80
C LEU A 664 -22.42 9.65 0.56
N ASP A 665 -21.25 9.01 0.56
CA ASP A 665 -20.47 8.75 1.78
C ASP A 665 -21.31 8.16 2.93
N GLY A 666 -22.25 7.25 2.62
CA GLY A 666 -23.15 6.61 3.57
C GLY A 666 -24.46 7.36 3.87
N SER A 667 -24.65 8.57 3.33
CA SER A 667 -25.93 9.28 3.42
C SER A 667 -26.80 8.96 2.21
N VAL A 668 -28.01 8.43 2.42
CA VAL A 668 -28.92 8.03 1.34
C VAL A 668 -29.96 9.13 1.04
N GLY A 669 -30.17 9.40 -0.25
CA GLY A 669 -31.20 10.32 -0.74
C GLY A 669 -32.57 9.67 -0.86
N ALA A 670 -33.61 10.51 -0.91
CA ALA A 670 -34.97 10.06 -1.15
C ALA A 670 -35.07 9.34 -2.51
N GLN A 671 -35.74 8.19 -2.51
CA GLN A 671 -35.99 7.42 -3.72
C GLN A 671 -37.01 8.13 -4.62
N ASP A 672 -36.73 8.19 -5.91
CA ASP A 672 -37.66 8.58 -6.95
C ASP A 672 -38.33 7.33 -7.54
N ASN A 673 -39.66 7.37 -7.64
CA ASN A 673 -40.50 6.24 -8.02
C ASN A 673 -41.21 6.42 -9.38
N ALA A 674 -40.89 7.48 -10.13
CA ALA A 674 -41.63 7.82 -11.34
C ALA A 674 -40.73 8.34 -12.46
N LEU A 675 -40.10 7.42 -13.21
CA LEU A 675 -39.22 7.76 -14.33
C LEU A 675 -39.21 6.71 -15.43
N THR A 676 -38.84 7.15 -16.63
CA THR A 676 -38.46 6.28 -17.76
C THR A 676 -36.98 6.49 -18.06
N VAL A 677 -36.21 5.41 -18.06
CA VAL A 677 -34.77 5.46 -18.36
C VAL A 677 -34.57 5.71 -19.87
N PRO A 678 -33.70 6.64 -20.29
CA PRO A 678 -33.46 6.91 -21.71
C PRO A 678 -32.85 5.70 -22.43
N SER A 679 -33.24 5.48 -23.69
CA SER A 679 -32.66 4.43 -24.55
C SER A 679 -31.52 4.96 -25.43
N GLY A 680 -30.78 4.06 -26.09
CA GLY A 680 -29.78 4.44 -27.10
C GLY A 680 -28.45 5.00 -26.55
N LEU A 681 -28.17 4.81 -25.26
CA LEU A 681 -26.92 5.25 -24.65
C LEU A 681 -25.72 4.47 -25.21
N THR A 682 -24.59 5.15 -25.45
CA THR A 682 -23.42 4.56 -26.14
C THR A 682 -22.08 4.83 -25.45
N ARG A 683 -21.99 5.78 -24.51
CA ARG A 683 -20.72 6.17 -23.88
C ARG A 683 -20.82 6.23 -22.37
N LEU A 684 -19.81 5.70 -21.69
CA LEU A 684 -19.50 6.00 -20.29
C LEU A 684 -18.39 7.05 -20.24
N ARG A 685 -18.70 8.26 -19.77
CA ARG A 685 -17.75 9.35 -19.52
C ARG A 685 -17.29 9.37 -18.07
N ILE A 686 -16.03 9.75 -17.88
CA ILE A 686 -15.35 9.70 -16.58
C ILE A 686 -14.74 11.08 -16.28
N GLY A 687 -15.20 11.70 -15.21
CA GLY A 687 -14.71 12.99 -14.70
C GLY A 687 -15.02 14.22 -15.57
N SER A 688 -15.88 14.10 -16.57
CA SER A 688 -16.32 15.22 -17.41
C SER A 688 -17.63 14.91 -18.13
N GLY A 689 -18.52 15.88 -18.26
CA GLY A 689 -19.73 15.78 -19.07
C GLY A 689 -19.48 15.95 -20.57
N ILE A 690 -20.56 15.95 -21.34
CA ILE A 690 -20.50 16.16 -22.80
C ILE A 690 -19.81 17.49 -23.12
N SER A 691 -18.88 17.43 -24.08
CA SER A 691 -18.09 18.58 -24.57
C SER A 691 -17.29 19.32 -23.48
N GLY A 692 -17.04 18.70 -22.31
CA GLY A 692 -16.20 19.29 -21.26
C GLY A 692 -16.88 20.36 -20.39
N THR A 693 -18.20 20.49 -20.48
CA THR A 693 -18.98 21.58 -19.86
C THR A 693 -19.05 21.50 -18.33
N THR A 694 -18.85 20.31 -17.75
CA THR A 694 -18.98 20.04 -16.30
C THR A 694 -17.79 19.23 -15.74
N SER A 695 -16.57 19.55 -16.19
CA SER A 695 -15.36 18.85 -15.73
C SER A 695 -15.25 18.83 -14.19
N PHE A 696 -14.86 17.65 -13.68
CA PHE A 696 -14.80 17.33 -12.26
C PHE A 696 -13.83 18.23 -11.47
N GLY A 697 -12.73 18.65 -12.10
CA GLY A 697 -11.73 19.49 -11.46
C GLY A 697 -10.96 18.77 -10.35
N GLY A 698 -10.52 17.53 -10.61
CA GLY A 698 -9.89 16.68 -9.60
C GLY A 698 -9.55 15.29 -10.13
N THR A 699 -9.54 14.27 -9.25
CA THR A 699 -9.23 12.88 -9.63
C THR A 699 -10.41 11.93 -9.44
N ILE A 700 -10.56 10.96 -10.34
CA ILE A 700 -11.42 9.79 -10.15
C ILE A 700 -10.53 8.60 -9.80
N SER A 701 -10.73 8.00 -8.64
CA SER A 701 -9.91 6.87 -8.15
C SER A 701 -10.52 5.52 -8.54
N ARG A 702 -11.84 5.36 -8.46
CA ARG A 702 -12.53 4.09 -8.76
C ARG A 702 -13.89 4.32 -9.39
N LEU A 703 -14.32 3.37 -10.22
CA LEU A 703 -15.66 3.34 -10.81
C LEU A 703 -16.16 1.90 -10.89
N THR A 704 -17.39 1.65 -10.49
CA THR A 704 -18.04 0.33 -10.61
C THR A 704 -19.43 0.48 -11.19
N LEU A 705 -19.71 -0.23 -12.29
CA LEU A 705 -21.02 -0.36 -12.92
C LEU A 705 -21.54 -1.78 -12.66
N ARG A 706 -22.77 -1.92 -12.17
CA ARG A 706 -23.48 -3.19 -11.97
C ARG A 706 -24.72 -3.24 -12.85
N LEU A 707 -25.00 -4.42 -13.39
CA LEU A 707 -26.19 -4.68 -14.21
C LEU A 707 -27.36 -5.20 -13.36
N ARG A 708 -27.64 -4.50 -12.26
CA ARG A 708 -28.80 -4.70 -11.40
C ARG A 708 -29.12 -3.43 -10.62
N THR A 709 -30.36 -3.32 -10.14
CA THR A 709 -30.73 -2.33 -9.14
C THR A 709 -30.09 -2.68 -7.78
N GLN A 710 -29.80 -1.65 -6.99
CA GLN A 710 -29.36 -1.73 -5.59
C GLN A 710 -30.30 -0.92 -4.71
N ASP A 711 -30.63 -1.44 -3.53
CA ASP A 711 -31.48 -0.73 -2.57
C ASP A 711 -30.73 0.33 -1.73
N GLY A 712 -31.45 1.13 -0.95
CA GLY A 712 -30.85 2.18 -0.13
C GLY A 712 -29.84 1.68 0.93
N THR A 713 -29.97 0.44 1.39
CA THR A 713 -29.03 -0.17 2.36
C THR A 713 -27.72 -0.54 1.66
N GLU A 714 -27.82 -1.18 0.50
CA GLU A 714 -26.66 -1.48 -0.35
C GLU A 714 -25.94 -0.19 -0.75
N LEU A 715 -26.67 0.80 -1.26
CA LEU A 715 -26.10 2.09 -1.67
C LEU A 715 -25.38 2.81 -0.50
N THR A 716 -25.96 2.74 0.71
CA THR A 716 -25.34 3.29 1.92
C THR A 716 -24.01 2.59 2.23
N ALA A 717 -23.96 1.26 2.20
CA ALA A 717 -22.73 0.51 2.44
C ALA A 717 -21.66 0.82 1.37
N MET A 718 -22.09 0.78 0.10
CA MET A 718 -21.26 1.00 -1.08
C MET A 718 -20.61 2.38 -1.12
N SER A 719 -21.41 3.42 -0.86
CA SER A 719 -20.93 4.80 -0.82
C SER A 719 -20.07 5.07 0.42
N ASN A 720 -20.21 4.32 1.51
CA ASN A 720 -19.39 4.57 2.70
C ASN A 720 -18.00 3.88 2.61
N PHE A 721 -17.97 2.56 2.38
CA PHE A 721 -16.74 1.76 2.51
C PHE A 721 -16.39 0.87 1.31
N GLY A 722 -17.31 0.68 0.37
CA GLY A 722 -17.21 -0.34 -0.67
C GLY A 722 -18.24 -1.45 -0.45
N PRO A 723 -18.17 -2.56 -1.20
CA PRO A 723 -19.11 -3.66 -1.04
C PRO A 723 -19.03 -4.29 0.35
N LEU A 724 -20.17 -4.82 0.83
CA LEU A 724 -20.26 -5.52 2.12
C LEU A 724 -19.24 -6.67 2.19
N GLY A 725 -18.45 -6.70 3.27
CA GLY A 725 -17.39 -7.71 3.50
C GLY A 725 -15.97 -7.25 3.17
N VAL A 726 -15.80 -6.10 2.52
CA VAL A 726 -14.49 -5.52 2.16
C VAL A 726 -14.18 -4.35 3.10
N GLU A 727 -14.04 -4.66 4.38
CA GLU A 727 -13.77 -3.69 5.44
C GLU A 727 -12.35 -3.11 5.28
N PRO A 728 -12.13 -1.80 5.54
CA PRO A 728 -10.77 -1.24 5.52
C PRO A 728 -9.83 -2.03 6.45
N LEU A 729 -8.63 -2.36 5.98
CA LEU A 729 -7.67 -3.09 6.82
C LEU A 729 -7.28 -2.24 8.05
N ILE A 730 -7.38 -2.84 9.23
CA ILE A 730 -6.90 -2.23 10.48
C ILE A 730 -5.37 -2.24 10.43
N ASN A 731 -4.76 -1.05 10.44
CA ASN A 731 -3.30 -0.91 10.47
C ASN A 731 -2.76 -0.46 11.84
N ILE A 732 -3.64 -0.02 12.73
CA ILE A 732 -3.34 0.23 14.14
C ILE A 732 -4.28 -0.62 14.99
N VAL A 733 -3.71 -1.56 15.74
CA VAL A 733 -4.45 -2.42 16.66
C VAL A 733 -5.12 -1.60 17.77
N PRO A 734 -6.27 -2.03 18.31
CA PRO A 734 -7.06 -1.22 19.22
C PRO A 734 -6.41 -1.05 20.59
N ASN A 735 -5.42 -1.87 20.94
CA ASN A 735 -4.62 -1.77 22.16
C ASN A 735 -3.21 -1.16 21.91
N ASP A 736 -3.00 -0.44 20.79
CA ASP A 736 -1.75 0.28 20.55
C ASP A 736 -1.49 1.29 21.66
N SER A 737 -0.27 1.33 22.17
CA SER A 737 0.14 2.20 23.28
C SER A 737 0.06 3.70 22.98
N LYS A 738 -0.20 4.10 21.73
CA LYS A 738 -0.41 5.50 21.31
C LYS A 738 -1.90 5.91 21.34
N ILE A 739 -2.80 4.97 21.64
CA ILE A 739 -4.20 5.26 21.94
C ILE A 739 -4.29 5.43 23.46
N GLU A 740 -4.65 6.63 23.89
CA GLU A 740 -4.88 6.94 25.30
C GLU A 740 -6.35 6.69 25.65
N ASP A 741 -6.57 5.93 26.73
CA ASP A 741 -7.88 5.63 27.28
C ASP A 741 -8.09 6.44 28.57
N SER A 742 -9.25 7.08 28.72
CA SER A 742 -9.64 7.86 29.91
C SER A 742 -11.15 7.83 30.13
N ASP A 743 -11.63 8.35 31.27
CA ASP A 743 -13.08 8.46 31.54
C ASP A 743 -13.82 7.09 31.56
N TYR A 744 -13.11 6.02 31.95
CA TYR A 744 -13.63 4.65 32.08
C TYR A 744 -13.30 4.03 33.43
N ALA A 745 -14.16 3.13 33.91
CA ALA A 745 -13.94 2.49 35.21
C ALA A 745 -12.90 1.35 35.14
N ALA A 746 -13.07 0.42 34.19
CA ALA A 746 -12.13 -0.67 33.92
C ALA A 746 -12.23 -1.11 32.45
N THR A 747 -11.28 -1.92 31.98
CA THR A 747 -11.34 -2.57 30.66
C THR A 747 -11.78 -4.02 30.81
N LEU A 748 -12.73 -4.46 29.97
CA LEU A 748 -13.18 -5.85 29.90
C LEU A 748 -12.21 -6.71 29.09
N ALA A 749 -11.78 -6.16 27.96
CA ALA A 749 -10.85 -6.76 27.03
C ALA A 749 -9.92 -5.66 26.52
N ALA A 750 -8.61 -5.95 26.48
CA ALA A 750 -7.60 -5.08 25.90
C ALA A 750 -6.64 -5.90 25.03
N THR A 751 -7.16 -6.37 23.90
CA THR A 751 -6.47 -7.32 23.00
C THR A 751 -6.10 -6.66 21.68
N THR A 752 -5.33 -7.36 20.86
CA THR A 752 -5.02 -6.93 19.48
C THR A 752 -6.22 -6.94 18.54
N SER A 753 -7.36 -7.51 18.95
CA SER A 753 -8.58 -7.61 18.13
C SER A 753 -9.70 -6.70 18.60
N GLN A 754 -9.74 -6.36 19.88
CA GLN A 754 -10.75 -5.46 20.44
C GLN A 754 -10.32 -4.85 21.78
N VAL A 755 -10.78 -3.64 22.03
CA VAL A 755 -10.83 -3.05 23.38
C VAL A 755 -12.26 -2.64 23.70
N SER A 756 -12.75 -3.00 24.88
CA SER A 756 -14.04 -2.59 25.42
C SER A 756 -13.94 -2.28 26.92
N GLY A 757 -14.69 -1.28 27.38
CA GLY A 757 -14.79 -0.93 28.78
C GLY A 757 -15.75 -1.86 29.55
N VAL A 758 -15.61 -1.88 30.87
CA VAL A 758 -16.59 -2.45 31.80
C VAL A 758 -16.66 -1.61 33.06
N ARG A 759 -17.85 -1.54 33.63
CA ARG A 759 -18.07 -0.91 34.93
C ARG A 759 -18.10 -1.98 36.05
N PRO A 760 -17.62 -1.66 37.26
CA PRO A 760 -17.35 -2.65 38.32
C PRO A 760 -18.60 -3.39 38.83
N VAL A 761 -19.78 -2.79 38.72
CA VAL A 761 -21.01 -3.36 39.27
C VAL A 761 -21.78 -4.10 38.18
N ILE A 762 -22.07 -5.37 38.42
CA ILE A 762 -22.88 -6.21 37.53
C ILE A 762 -24.37 -5.93 37.76
N PHE A 763 -25.02 -5.27 36.80
CA PHE A 763 -26.45 -4.95 36.90
C PHE A 763 -27.12 -4.86 35.53
N SER A 764 -28.04 -5.77 35.22
CA SER A 764 -28.92 -5.75 34.03
C SER A 764 -28.21 -5.53 32.67
N GLY A 765 -26.95 -5.96 32.54
CA GLY A 765 -26.13 -5.76 31.32
C GLY A 765 -25.56 -4.34 31.18
N TYR A 766 -25.94 -3.40 32.05
CA TYR A 766 -25.42 -2.03 32.05
C TYR A 766 -23.95 -1.93 32.43
N GLN A 767 -23.35 -2.96 33.04
CA GLN A 767 -21.90 -3.02 33.24
C GLN A 767 -21.11 -2.89 31.93
N TYR A 768 -21.73 -3.25 30.79
CA TYR A 768 -21.11 -3.17 29.47
C TYR A 768 -21.37 -1.84 28.74
N ALA A 769 -22.27 -1.01 29.26
CA ALA A 769 -22.40 0.38 28.82
C ALA A 769 -21.31 1.20 29.53
N ASN A 770 -20.50 1.95 28.77
CA ASN A 770 -19.43 2.79 29.32
C ASN A 770 -19.67 4.25 28.95
N PRO A 771 -20.64 4.92 29.59
CA PRO A 771 -21.02 6.29 29.25
C PRO A 771 -19.83 7.21 29.38
N GLY A 772 -19.46 7.88 28.30
CA GLY A 772 -18.38 8.88 28.32
C GLY A 772 -16.97 8.31 28.31
N TRP A 773 -16.77 6.99 28.23
CA TRP A 773 -15.42 6.43 28.01
C TRP A 773 -14.79 7.09 26.78
N ARG A 774 -13.58 7.62 26.97
CA ARG A 774 -12.83 8.31 25.93
C ARG A 774 -11.66 7.48 25.46
N ARG A 775 -11.50 7.41 24.14
CA ARG A 775 -10.29 6.92 23.47
C ARG A 775 -9.70 8.03 22.60
N ARG A 776 -8.40 8.30 22.71
CA ARG A 776 -7.78 9.50 22.13
C ARG A 776 -6.45 9.20 21.47
N PHE A 777 -6.16 9.89 20.36
CA PHE A 777 -4.87 9.81 19.68
C PHE A 777 -4.64 11.07 18.83
N LYS A 778 -3.39 11.36 18.50
CA LYS A 778 -3.02 12.43 17.55
C LYS A 778 -2.65 11.85 16.19
N THR A 779 -2.96 12.56 15.11
CA THR A 779 -2.49 12.18 13.77
C THR A 779 -2.44 13.35 12.79
N ARG A 780 -1.61 13.20 11.75
CA ARG A 780 -1.54 14.04 10.54
C ARG A 780 -2.18 13.39 9.33
N ALA A 781 -2.80 12.21 9.51
CA ALA A 781 -3.41 11.48 8.41
C ALA A 781 -4.50 12.33 7.75
N THR A 782 -4.60 12.26 6.43
CA THR A 782 -5.67 12.95 5.69
C THR A 782 -6.98 12.16 5.71
N SER A 783 -6.94 10.92 6.21
CA SER A 783 -8.12 10.09 6.43
C SER A 783 -7.85 9.07 7.54
N VAL A 784 -8.86 8.86 8.38
CA VAL A 784 -8.87 7.91 9.49
C VAL A 784 -10.19 7.14 9.44
N VAL A 785 -10.13 5.81 9.52
CA VAL A 785 -11.33 4.97 9.73
C VAL A 785 -11.24 4.36 11.11
N LEU A 786 -12.28 4.59 11.92
CA LEU A 786 -12.46 4.00 13.24
C LEU A 786 -13.33 2.75 13.09
N HIS A 787 -12.88 1.64 13.65
CA HIS A 787 -13.54 0.35 13.55
C HIS A 787 -14.21 -0.01 14.86
N PHE A 788 -15.51 -0.30 14.82
CA PHE A 788 -16.28 -0.62 16.01
C PHE A 788 -17.10 -1.90 15.83
N GLN A 789 -17.51 -2.46 16.95
CA GLN A 789 -18.50 -3.53 17.01
C GLN A 789 -19.45 -3.31 18.17
N ASN A 790 -20.74 -3.51 17.94
CA ASN A 790 -21.67 -3.69 19.04
C ASN A 790 -21.63 -5.14 19.51
N LEU A 791 -21.42 -5.35 20.80
CA LEU A 791 -21.40 -6.67 21.41
C LEU A 791 -22.81 -7.19 21.76
N ASN A 792 -23.85 -6.35 21.64
CA ASN A 792 -25.24 -6.67 22.00
C ASN A 792 -25.38 -7.23 23.43
N LEU A 793 -24.71 -6.59 24.40
CA LEU A 793 -24.69 -7.03 25.81
C LEU A 793 -25.57 -6.15 26.74
N VAL A 794 -26.13 -5.06 26.22
CA VAL A 794 -27.03 -4.17 26.98
C VAL A 794 -28.48 -4.63 26.77
N GLY A 795 -29.13 -5.08 27.85
CA GLY A 795 -30.49 -5.65 27.82
C GLY A 795 -31.63 -4.68 28.17
N GLY A 796 -31.33 -3.42 28.49
CA GLY A 796 -32.33 -2.41 28.89
C GLY A 796 -32.50 -1.27 27.86
N SER A 797 -32.90 -0.08 28.33
CA SER A 797 -32.99 1.14 27.51
C SER A 797 -31.69 1.35 26.73
N TYR A 798 -31.80 1.59 25.41
CA TYR A 798 -30.69 1.57 24.48
C TYR A 798 -30.50 2.94 23.83
N ASN A 799 -29.28 3.47 23.92
CA ASN A 799 -28.84 4.64 23.16
C ASN A 799 -27.36 4.48 22.84
N ALA A 800 -27.08 4.35 21.56
CA ALA A 800 -25.75 4.11 21.03
C ALA A 800 -25.14 5.31 20.31
N LYS A 801 -25.66 6.51 20.56
CA LYS A 801 -25.20 7.73 19.91
C LYS A 801 -24.01 8.34 20.66
N GLY A 802 -22.82 7.94 20.23
CA GLY A 802 -21.54 8.49 20.68
C GLY A 802 -21.12 9.69 19.84
N GLN A 803 -20.04 10.37 20.24
CA GLN A 803 -19.51 11.52 19.51
C GLN A 803 -18.02 11.37 19.24
N ILE A 804 -17.55 12.03 18.19
CA ILE A 804 -16.14 12.19 17.87
C ILE A 804 -15.81 13.68 17.87
N LEU A 805 -14.77 14.03 18.62
CA LEU A 805 -14.20 15.37 18.66
C LEU A 805 -12.91 15.41 17.84
N VAL A 806 -12.69 16.54 17.16
CA VAL A 806 -11.42 16.87 16.50
C VAL A 806 -10.93 18.18 17.11
N ASN A 807 -9.75 18.14 17.74
CA ASN A 807 -9.19 19.27 18.48
C ASN A 807 -10.15 19.84 19.54
N GLY A 808 -10.85 18.97 20.27
CA GLY A 808 -11.81 19.34 21.32
C GLY A 808 -13.16 19.87 20.81
N VAL A 809 -13.34 20.02 19.50
CA VAL A 809 -14.58 20.50 18.87
C VAL A 809 -15.36 19.32 18.31
N HIS A 810 -16.68 19.33 18.46
CA HIS A 810 -17.55 18.31 17.89
C HIS A 810 -17.37 18.23 16.37
N ASN A 811 -17.06 17.04 15.87
CA ASN A 811 -16.90 16.79 14.43
C ASN A 811 -18.07 15.99 13.86
N THR A 812 -18.40 14.85 14.48
CA THR A 812 -19.52 14.01 14.04
C THR A 812 -20.03 13.12 15.18
N TYR A 813 -21.22 12.56 14.98
CA TYR A 813 -21.74 11.48 15.81
C TYR A 813 -21.48 10.12 15.16
N PHE A 814 -21.47 9.08 15.98
CA PHE A 814 -21.64 7.71 15.49
C PHE A 814 -22.78 7.05 16.24
N THR A 815 -23.53 6.18 15.55
CA THR A 815 -24.65 5.46 16.14
C THR A 815 -24.53 3.99 15.77
N SER A 816 -24.67 3.12 16.77
CA SER A 816 -24.65 1.67 16.54
C SER A 816 -26.06 1.07 16.57
N PRO A 817 -26.44 0.22 15.60
CA PRO A 817 -27.62 -0.65 15.75
C PRO A 817 -27.45 -1.57 16.97
N GLN A 818 -28.55 -1.91 17.66
CA GLN A 818 -28.48 -2.80 18.84
C GLN A 818 -28.01 -4.22 18.49
N ALA A 819 -28.29 -4.68 17.28
CA ALA A 819 -27.86 -5.99 16.81
C ALA A 819 -26.34 -6.15 16.86
N LEU A 820 -25.89 -7.38 17.15
CA LEU A 820 -24.47 -7.76 17.05
C LEU A 820 -23.97 -7.48 15.64
N GLY A 821 -22.95 -6.62 15.51
CA GLY A 821 -22.44 -6.25 14.19
C GLY A 821 -21.31 -5.23 14.26
N LYS A 822 -20.45 -5.27 13.22
CA LYS A 822 -19.40 -4.28 13.01
C LYS A 822 -19.96 -3.03 12.33
N PHE A 823 -19.36 -1.89 12.64
CA PHE A 823 -19.61 -0.64 11.94
C PHE A 823 -18.36 0.22 11.98
N PHE A 824 -18.27 1.18 11.06
CA PHE A 824 -17.06 1.97 10.87
C PHE A 824 -17.43 3.45 10.76
N VAL A 825 -16.51 4.31 11.22
CA VAL A 825 -16.67 5.76 11.10
C VAL A 825 -15.45 6.32 10.40
N ARG A 826 -15.66 6.92 9.24
CA ARG A 826 -14.60 7.57 8.46
C ARG A 826 -14.53 9.06 8.77
N LEU A 827 -13.33 9.54 9.05
CA LEU A 827 -12.98 10.95 9.22
C LEU A 827 -12.00 11.31 8.11
N ASP A 828 -12.35 12.27 7.26
CA ASP A 828 -11.47 12.77 6.21
C ASP A 828 -11.12 14.23 6.46
N PHE A 829 -9.87 14.60 6.14
CA PHE A 829 -9.33 15.93 6.39
C PHE A 829 -8.68 16.52 5.13
N SER A 830 -8.92 17.81 4.89
CA SER A 830 -8.41 18.55 3.72
C SER A 830 -6.91 18.87 3.78
N SER A 831 -6.24 18.63 4.91
CA SER A 831 -4.81 18.88 5.08
C SER A 831 -4.16 17.87 6.01
N ASN A 832 -2.83 17.82 6.02
CA ASN A 832 -2.02 16.99 6.92
C ASN A 832 -1.62 17.71 8.23
N ALA A 833 -2.44 18.66 8.68
CA ALA A 833 -2.24 19.33 9.97
C ALA A 833 -2.35 18.33 11.14
N ASP A 834 -1.63 18.59 12.23
CA ASP A 834 -1.77 17.83 13.48
C ASP A 834 -3.18 17.99 14.05
N ARG A 835 -3.77 16.87 14.47
CA ARG A 835 -5.10 16.81 15.05
C ARG A 835 -5.16 15.85 16.22
N LEU A 836 -5.86 16.23 17.27
CA LEU A 836 -6.31 15.34 18.34
C LEU A 836 -7.68 14.77 17.96
N ILE A 837 -7.79 13.45 17.88
CA ILE A 837 -9.05 12.73 17.69
C ILE A 837 -9.48 12.17 19.04
N GLU A 838 -10.73 12.41 19.43
CA GLU A 838 -11.31 11.90 20.68
C GLU A 838 -12.63 11.20 20.39
N ILE A 839 -12.69 9.90 20.69
CA ILE A 839 -13.89 9.07 20.58
C ILE A 839 -14.55 9.05 21.96
N VAL A 840 -15.81 9.49 22.06
CA VAL A 840 -16.58 9.47 23.31
C VAL A 840 -17.73 8.48 23.17
N MET A 841 -17.69 7.43 23.99
CA MET A 841 -18.61 6.32 23.91
C MET A 841 -20.03 6.68 24.37
N PRO A 842 -21.06 6.08 23.77
CA PRO A 842 -22.46 6.36 24.10
C PRO A 842 -22.84 5.90 25.50
N TYR A 843 -23.95 6.44 26.03
CA TYR A 843 -24.37 6.17 27.40
C TYR A 843 -25.09 4.85 27.61
N SER A 844 -25.60 4.18 26.57
CA SER A 844 -26.29 2.90 26.74
C SER A 844 -26.13 1.96 25.55
N ALA A 845 -24.87 1.61 25.26
CA ALA A 845 -24.53 0.54 24.32
C ALA A 845 -23.19 -0.12 24.66
N SER A 846 -23.06 -1.42 24.33
CA SER A 846 -21.84 -2.21 24.52
C SER A 846 -20.95 -2.13 23.29
N ILE A 847 -20.24 -1.02 23.13
CA ILE A 847 -19.37 -0.76 21.97
C ILE A 847 -17.93 -1.19 22.26
N ALA A 848 -17.39 -2.03 21.38
CA ALA A 848 -15.96 -2.34 21.32
C ALA A 848 -15.30 -1.54 20.19
N HIS A 849 -14.10 -1.04 20.44
CA HIS A 849 -13.23 -0.45 19.40
C HIS A 849 -12.29 -1.56 18.90
N LEU A 850 -12.33 -1.84 17.59
CA LEU A 850 -11.59 -2.90 16.92
C LEU A 850 -10.26 -2.43 16.35
N GLY A 851 -10.08 -1.12 16.12
CA GLY A 851 -8.82 -0.56 15.66
C GLY A 851 -9.01 0.64 14.74
N ILE A 852 -7.92 1.08 14.13
CA ILE A 852 -7.88 2.26 13.27
C ILE A 852 -7.22 1.90 11.94
N THR A 853 -7.75 2.47 10.84
CA THR A 853 -7.04 2.58 9.56
C THR A 853 -6.61 4.03 9.36
N THR A 854 -5.32 4.29 9.17
CA THR A 854 -4.82 5.63 8.79
C THR A 854 -4.28 5.69 7.37
N TYR A 855 -4.50 6.80 6.69
CA TYR A 855 -3.97 7.08 5.36
C TYR A 855 -3.05 8.31 5.39
N GLY A 856 -1.75 8.10 5.13
CA GLY A 856 -0.75 9.16 4.92
C GLY A 856 0.13 9.51 6.14
N ALA A 857 -0.28 9.18 7.36
CA ALA A 857 0.57 9.38 8.56
C ALA A 857 0.21 8.40 9.70
N PRO A 858 1.17 8.07 10.59
CA PRO A 858 0.90 7.26 11.78
C PRO A 858 0.11 8.05 12.84
N ILE A 859 -0.29 7.37 13.92
CA ILE A 859 -0.80 8.01 15.14
C ILE A 859 0.32 8.28 16.14
N THR A 860 0.12 9.27 17.01
CA THR A 860 1.01 9.61 18.14
C THR A 860 0.19 9.79 19.41
N LEU A 861 0.86 9.62 20.56
CA LEU A 861 0.21 9.72 21.87
C LEU A 861 -0.17 11.19 22.16
N PRO A 862 -1.40 11.47 22.62
CA PRO A 862 -1.79 12.80 23.08
C PRO A 862 -1.26 13.06 24.50
N THR A 863 -1.40 14.30 24.98
CA THR A 863 -1.19 14.59 26.40
C THR A 863 -2.23 13.78 27.22
N PRO A 864 -1.81 13.02 28.25
CA PRO A 864 -2.74 12.24 29.06
C PRO A 864 -3.80 13.09 29.74
N ARG A 865 -5.03 12.59 29.83
CA ARG A 865 -6.11 13.22 30.62
C ARG A 865 -6.02 12.90 32.11
N SER A 866 -5.20 11.92 32.51
CA SER A 866 -5.02 11.49 33.90
C SER A 866 -4.53 12.58 34.87
N THR A 867 -4.13 13.76 34.37
CA THR A 867 -3.80 14.93 35.19
C THR A 867 -5.02 15.77 35.58
N LEU A 868 -6.19 15.52 34.99
CA LEU A 868 -7.43 16.22 35.31
C LEU A 868 -8.09 15.62 36.55
N PRO A 869 -8.81 16.41 37.37
CA PRO A 869 -9.57 15.87 38.47
C PRO A 869 -10.63 14.87 38.00
N ARG A 870 -10.75 13.75 38.71
CA ARG A 870 -11.71 12.69 38.42
C ARG A 870 -13.01 12.86 39.21
N ALA A 871 -14.11 13.03 38.50
CA ALA A 871 -15.46 12.99 39.04
C ALA A 871 -16.08 11.61 38.82
N VAL A 872 -16.56 10.96 39.89
CA VAL A 872 -17.22 9.65 39.80
C VAL A 872 -18.70 9.77 40.19
N PHE A 873 -19.58 9.26 39.34
CA PHE A 873 -21.03 9.41 39.46
C PHE A 873 -21.70 8.04 39.70
N LEU A 874 -22.12 7.75 40.93
CA LEU A 874 -22.86 6.54 41.27
C LEU A 874 -24.36 6.83 41.35
N GLY A 875 -25.20 6.11 40.60
CA GLY A 875 -26.63 6.36 40.69
C GLY A 875 -27.49 5.44 39.82
N ASP A 876 -28.69 5.91 39.50
CA ASP A 876 -29.69 5.15 38.75
C ASP A 876 -29.78 5.54 37.26
N SER A 877 -30.96 5.37 36.63
CA SER A 877 -31.23 5.72 35.23
C SER A 877 -30.98 7.19 34.88
N ARG A 878 -31.07 8.13 35.82
CA ARG A 878 -30.73 9.55 35.57
C ARG A 878 -29.23 9.78 35.47
N PHE A 879 -28.44 8.97 36.16
CA PHE A 879 -26.98 8.98 36.02
C PHE A 879 -26.55 8.11 34.83
N GLN A 880 -27.31 7.08 34.45
CA GLN A 880 -27.07 6.33 33.21
C GLN A 880 -27.29 7.19 31.95
N GLY A 881 -28.14 8.22 32.00
CA GLY A 881 -28.42 9.15 30.90
C GLY A 881 -29.73 8.90 30.14
N PHE A 882 -30.73 8.27 30.77
CA PHE A 882 -32.03 8.04 30.13
C PHE A 882 -32.66 9.38 29.68
N ASN A 883 -33.21 9.39 28.46
CA ASN A 883 -33.80 10.54 27.74
C ASN A 883 -32.85 11.63 27.23
N ALA A 884 -31.55 11.57 27.51
CA ALA A 884 -30.57 12.34 26.75
C ALA A 884 -30.52 11.81 25.30
N THR A 885 -30.47 12.69 24.29
CA THR A 885 -30.49 12.23 22.89
C THR A 885 -29.14 11.70 22.42
N SER A 886 -28.04 12.16 23.02
CA SER A 886 -26.66 11.70 22.78
C SER A 886 -25.77 11.96 23.99
N ILE A 887 -24.57 11.35 24.00
CA ILE A 887 -23.65 11.48 25.13
C ILE A 887 -23.26 12.93 25.45
N ASP A 888 -23.13 13.81 24.45
CA ASP A 888 -22.79 15.23 24.62
C ASP A 888 -23.90 16.06 25.28
N LYS A 889 -25.12 15.53 25.32
CA LYS A 889 -26.28 16.14 25.98
C LYS A 889 -26.46 15.68 27.41
N HIS A 890 -25.72 14.68 27.85
CA HIS A 890 -25.85 14.17 29.20
C HIS A 890 -25.16 15.11 30.20
N TRP A 891 -25.83 15.44 31.30
CA TRP A 891 -25.43 16.44 32.29
C TRP A 891 -24.05 16.15 32.90
N THR A 892 -23.69 14.87 33.08
CA THR A 892 -22.38 14.46 33.62
C THR A 892 -21.25 14.86 32.68
N GLU A 893 -21.44 14.63 31.37
CA GLU A 893 -20.51 15.02 30.31
C GLU A 893 -20.45 16.55 30.16
N ILE A 894 -21.60 17.24 30.19
CA ILE A 894 -21.65 18.71 30.13
C ILE A 894 -20.90 19.33 31.31
N LEU A 895 -21.18 18.86 32.53
CA LEU A 895 -20.55 19.33 33.76
C LEU A 895 -19.03 19.11 33.72
N CYS A 896 -18.58 17.88 33.41
CA CYS A 896 -17.17 17.54 33.44
C CYS A 896 -16.38 18.28 32.35
N ARG A 897 -16.96 18.47 31.16
CA ARG A 897 -16.34 19.35 30.14
C ARG A 897 -16.22 20.79 30.60
N ALA A 898 -17.27 21.34 31.24
CA ALA A 898 -17.24 22.71 31.75
C ALA A 898 -16.22 22.92 32.88
N LYS A 899 -16.01 21.91 33.73
CA LYS A 899 -15.07 21.95 34.85
C LYS A 899 -13.65 21.50 34.49
N GLY A 900 -13.44 20.92 33.31
CA GLY A 900 -12.17 20.33 32.91
C GLY A 900 -11.83 19.07 33.71
N TRP A 901 -12.82 18.21 33.97
CA TRP A 901 -12.69 16.98 34.74
C TRP A 901 -12.70 15.73 33.84
N GLU A 902 -12.15 14.63 34.35
CA GLU A 902 -12.52 13.28 33.88
C GLU A 902 -13.88 12.92 34.49
N HIS A 903 -14.72 12.20 33.75
CA HIS A 903 -15.94 11.62 34.30
C HIS A 903 -15.85 10.11 34.30
N ILE A 904 -16.24 9.47 35.41
CA ILE A 904 -16.48 8.03 35.50
C ILE A 904 -17.94 7.84 35.87
N ASN A 905 -18.73 7.28 34.96
CA ASN A 905 -20.16 7.13 35.15
C ASN A 905 -20.52 5.71 35.60
N LEU A 906 -20.85 5.57 36.88
CA LEU A 906 -21.35 4.36 37.54
C LEU A 906 -22.87 4.43 37.77
N GLY A 907 -23.63 5.12 36.91
CA GLY A 907 -25.10 5.11 36.95
C GLY A 907 -25.66 3.85 36.32
N TYR A 908 -26.47 3.06 37.03
CA TYR A 908 -27.07 1.84 36.50
C TYR A 908 -28.59 1.99 36.37
N GLY A 909 -29.10 1.87 35.15
CA GLY A 909 -30.52 2.03 34.88
C GLY A 909 -31.41 1.16 35.78
N SER A 910 -32.42 1.77 36.41
CA SER A 910 -33.39 1.10 37.29
C SER A 910 -32.86 0.55 38.63
N SER A 911 -31.61 0.85 39.01
CA SER A 911 -31.07 0.40 40.31
C SER A 911 -31.61 1.19 41.50
N GLY A 912 -31.80 0.52 42.64
CA GLY A 912 -31.99 1.15 43.95
C GLY A 912 -30.69 1.19 44.77
N VAL A 913 -30.73 1.85 45.93
CA VAL A 913 -29.58 1.96 46.83
C VAL A 913 -29.03 0.58 47.23
N THR A 914 -27.72 0.40 47.07
CA THR A 914 -27.01 -0.82 47.43
C THR A 914 -25.74 -0.45 48.20
N SER A 915 -25.68 -0.77 49.49
CA SER A 915 -24.62 -0.30 50.39
C SER A 915 -23.21 -0.71 49.94
N ALA A 916 -23.04 -1.91 49.39
CA ALA A 916 -21.75 -2.40 48.91
C ALA A 916 -21.14 -1.50 47.80
N TRP A 917 -21.96 -0.81 47.02
CA TRP A 917 -21.49 0.03 45.90
C TRP A 917 -20.77 1.30 46.37
N GLY A 918 -20.84 1.64 47.66
CA GLY A 918 -20.00 2.69 48.24
C GLY A 918 -18.51 2.37 48.11
N THR A 919 -18.13 1.10 48.28
CA THR A 919 -16.75 0.64 48.07
C THR A 919 -16.35 0.74 46.60
N ASP A 920 -17.24 0.39 45.67
CA ASP A 920 -17.00 0.53 44.23
C ASP A 920 -16.81 2.00 43.81
N LEU A 921 -17.63 2.91 44.36
CA LEU A 921 -17.48 4.36 44.17
C LEU A 921 -16.12 4.87 44.67
N GLY A 922 -15.64 4.36 45.81
CA GLY A 922 -14.32 4.70 46.33
C GLY A 922 -13.17 4.14 45.49
N ASN A 923 -13.30 2.91 45.02
CA ASN A 923 -12.30 2.20 44.21
C ASN A 923 -12.16 2.75 42.80
N ALA A 924 -13.16 3.47 42.29
CA ALA A 924 -13.07 4.26 41.05
C ALA A 924 -12.15 5.50 41.18
N ASP A 925 -11.56 5.71 42.37
CA ASP A 925 -10.56 6.73 42.67
C ASP A 925 -11.01 8.19 42.44
N PRO A 926 -12.16 8.64 42.99
CA PRO A 926 -12.65 10.00 42.79
C PRO A 926 -11.79 11.05 43.49
N ASN A 927 -11.56 12.17 42.80
CA ASN A 927 -11.25 13.46 43.43
C ASN A 927 -12.52 14.17 43.90
N VAL A 928 -13.66 13.89 43.26
CA VAL A 928 -15.00 14.32 43.68
C VAL A 928 -16.00 13.21 43.35
N ALA A 929 -16.95 12.95 44.24
CA ALA A 929 -17.91 11.88 44.08
C ALA A 929 -19.35 12.40 44.10
N PHE A 930 -20.23 11.76 43.36
CA PHE A 930 -21.67 12.04 43.32
C PHE A 930 -22.44 10.75 43.56
N VAL A 931 -23.51 10.83 44.35
CA VAL A 931 -24.39 9.69 44.62
C VAL A 931 -25.86 10.09 44.53
N MET A 932 -26.70 9.27 43.88
CA MET A 932 -28.14 9.49 43.79
C MET A 932 -28.92 8.17 43.78
N PHE A 933 -29.76 7.97 44.80
CA PHE A 933 -30.72 6.87 44.87
C PHE A 933 -31.92 7.31 45.68
N ASP A 934 -33.11 7.29 45.10
CA ASP A 934 -34.38 7.53 45.80
C ASP A 934 -35.56 7.05 44.96
N TYR A 935 -35.59 7.40 43.67
CA TYR A 935 -36.72 7.12 42.79
C TYR A 935 -37.05 5.63 42.66
N ASN A 936 -36.07 4.76 42.42
CA ASN A 936 -36.32 3.33 42.26
C ASN A 936 -36.68 2.66 43.59
N ASN A 937 -36.11 3.13 44.71
CA ASN A 937 -36.52 2.69 46.04
C ASN A 937 -37.96 3.11 46.36
N ARG A 938 -38.35 4.31 45.93
CA ARG A 938 -39.74 4.79 45.96
C ARG A 938 -40.64 3.94 45.10
N THR A 939 -40.27 3.64 43.86
CA THR A 939 -41.07 2.75 43.00
C THR A 939 -41.21 1.35 43.61
N ALA A 940 -40.19 0.84 44.31
CA ALA A 940 -40.26 -0.40 45.07
C ALA A 940 -40.99 -0.28 46.43
N GLN A 941 -41.43 0.92 46.83
CA GLN A 941 -42.03 1.23 48.13
C GLN A 941 -41.19 0.70 49.32
N THR A 942 -39.87 0.87 49.22
CA THR A 942 -38.94 0.48 50.30
C THR A 942 -39.27 1.25 51.58
N ALA A 943 -39.35 0.59 52.73
CA ALA A 943 -39.57 1.30 54.00
C ALA A 943 -38.50 2.39 54.21
N LEU A 944 -38.92 3.62 54.55
CA LEU A 944 -38.04 4.79 54.62
C LEU A 944 -36.85 4.59 55.56
N LEU A 945 -37.04 3.91 56.69
CA LEU A 945 -35.97 3.59 57.63
C LEU A 945 -34.93 2.65 57.00
N SER A 946 -35.38 1.61 56.29
CA SER A 946 -34.50 0.67 55.59
C SER A 946 -33.70 1.36 54.48
N PHE A 947 -34.36 2.23 53.70
CA PHE A 947 -33.70 3.04 52.68
C PHE A 947 -32.64 3.96 53.30
N LYS A 948 -32.99 4.73 54.34
CA LYS A 948 -32.07 5.63 55.05
C LYS A 948 -30.83 4.88 55.56
N ASN A 949 -31.04 3.74 56.22
CA ASN A 949 -29.94 2.94 56.77
C ASN A 949 -29.04 2.37 55.67
N ALA A 950 -29.60 1.92 54.55
CA ALA A 950 -28.83 1.44 53.41
C ALA A 950 -28.03 2.58 52.73
N TYR A 951 -28.61 3.78 52.64
CA TYR A 951 -27.93 4.96 52.10
C TYR A 951 -26.77 5.41 53.00
N LYS A 952 -26.96 5.41 54.33
CA LYS A 952 -25.87 5.66 55.28
C LYS A 952 -24.74 4.65 55.14
N ALA A 953 -25.07 3.36 55.11
CA ALA A 953 -24.09 2.29 54.94
C ALA A 953 -23.34 2.40 53.60
N LEU A 954 -23.99 2.87 52.53
CA LEU A 954 -23.33 3.19 51.26
C LEU A 954 -22.26 4.27 51.46
N ILE A 955 -22.61 5.38 52.13
CA ILE A 955 -21.67 6.48 52.38
C ILE A 955 -20.54 6.03 53.31
N ASP A 956 -20.83 5.27 54.35
CA ASP A 956 -19.81 4.74 55.27
C ASP A 956 -18.81 3.83 54.52
N ASN A 957 -19.29 2.97 53.63
CA ASN A 957 -18.44 2.13 52.78
C ASN A 957 -17.58 2.96 51.81
N PHE A 958 -18.11 4.06 51.27
CA PHE A 958 -17.32 5.00 50.48
C PHE A 958 -16.24 5.69 51.32
N ARG A 959 -16.60 6.16 52.52
CA ARG A 959 -15.71 6.85 53.45
C ARG A 959 -14.58 5.96 53.96
N ALA A 960 -14.84 4.66 54.09
CA ALA A 960 -13.81 3.66 54.42
C ALA A 960 -12.68 3.62 53.37
N VAL A 961 -12.98 3.90 52.10
CA VAL A 961 -11.99 3.94 51.00
C VAL A 961 -11.48 5.36 50.75
N LYS A 962 -12.36 6.36 50.82
CA LYS A 962 -12.11 7.79 50.56
C LYS A 962 -12.57 8.67 51.74
N PRO A 963 -11.75 8.80 52.80
CA PRO A 963 -12.18 9.47 54.03
C PRO A 963 -12.49 10.97 53.87
N THR A 964 -11.81 11.66 52.95
CA THR A 964 -11.87 13.13 52.84
C THR A 964 -12.40 13.65 51.51
N THR A 965 -12.65 12.78 50.52
CA THR A 965 -13.14 13.20 49.20
C THR A 965 -14.55 13.80 49.30
N LYS A 966 -14.82 14.97 48.73
CA LYS A 966 -16.18 15.54 48.73
C LYS A 966 -17.17 14.59 48.04
N LEU A 967 -18.28 14.30 48.71
CA LEU A 967 -19.38 13.49 48.20
C LEU A 967 -20.63 14.37 48.10
N TYR A 968 -21.13 14.53 46.89
CA TYR A 968 -22.36 15.25 46.61
C TYR A 968 -23.52 14.26 46.50
N ALA A 969 -24.38 14.23 47.52
CA ALA A 969 -25.62 13.45 47.51
C ALA A 969 -26.70 14.25 46.78
N VAL A 970 -27.04 13.83 45.57
CA VAL A 970 -28.07 14.46 44.76
C VAL A 970 -29.40 13.77 45.08
N THR A 971 -30.46 14.52 45.31
CA THR A 971 -31.82 13.98 45.40
C THR A 971 -32.53 14.06 44.05
N SER A 972 -33.60 13.29 43.85
CA SER A 972 -34.36 13.26 42.60
C SER A 972 -34.85 14.65 42.18
N ASN A 973 -34.83 14.95 40.89
CA ASN A 973 -35.59 16.06 40.31
C ASN A 973 -37.10 15.92 40.54
N TRP A 974 -37.85 16.96 40.23
CA TRP A 974 -39.30 16.88 40.12
C TRP A 974 -39.75 15.75 39.19
N ILE A 975 -40.77 15.00 39.60
CA ILE A 975 -41.41 13.97 38.78
C ILE A 975 -42.89 14.34 38.61
N SER A 976 -43.51 13.86 37.54
CA SER A 976 -44.91 14.17 37.24
C SER A 976 -45.86 13.69 38.35
N THR A 977 -46.98 14.38 38.52
CA THR A 977 -48.03 14.00 39.48
C THR A 977 -48.51 12.57 39.28
N ALA A 978 -48.59 12.12 38.02
CA ALA A 978 -48.95 10.74 37.69
C ALA A 978 -47.90 9.74 38.19
N ASN A 979 -46.61 10.06 38.01
CA ASN A 979 -45.52 9.21 38.47
C ASN A 979 -45.37 9.21 40.00
N ASP A 980 -45.76 10.28 40.69
CA ASP A 980 -45.70 10.37 42.16
C ASP A 980 -46.96 9.85 42.89
N ALA A 981 -47.90 9.25 42.18
CA ALA A 981 -49.16 8.74 42.73
C ALA A 981 -49.03 7.42 43.53
N LEU A 982 -47.99 7.27 44.35
CA LEU A 982 -47.80 6.14 45.29
C LEU A 982 -48.03 6.54 46.75
N THR A 983 -48.06 5.57 47.68
CA THR A 983 -48.26 5.81 49.12
C THR A 983 -47.07 6.56 49.71
N LEU A 984 -45.86 6.04 49.57
CA LEU A 984 -44.64 6.78 49.86
C LEU A 984 -44.27 7.64 48.65
N LYS A 985 -44.19 8.95 48.85
CA LYS A 985 -43.94 9.97 47.83
C LYS A 985 -42.45 10.14 47.59
N ILE A 986 -42.06 10.67 46.44
CA ILE A 986 -40.66 11.00 46.18
C ILE A 986 -40.10 11.97 47.22
N ALA A 987 -40.92 12.90 47.72
CA ALA A 987 -40.55 13.85 48.77
C ALA A 987 -40.10 13.14 50.06
N ASP A 988 -40.72 12.02 50.42
CA ASP A 988 -40.36 11.25 51.62
C ASP A 988 -38.94 10.67 51.51
N TYR A 989 -38.54 10.23 50.31
CA TYR A 989 -37.20 9.68 50.07
C TYR A 989 -36.14 10.78 49.93
N ARG A 990 -36.49 11.95 49.37
CA ARG A 990 -35.59 13.12 49.42
C ARG A 990 -35.29 13.51 50.86
N GLN A 991 -36.34 13.54 51.71
CA GLN A 991 -36.18 13.83 53.13
C GLN A 991 -35.35 12.76 53.83
N ALA A 992 -35.60 11.47 53.58
CA ALA A 992 -34.80 10.39 54.14
C ALA A 992 -33.32 10.46 53.74
N THR A 993 -33.01 10.95 52.54
CA THR A 993 -31.63 11.21 52.09
C THR A 993 -31.00 12.37 52.87
N SER A 994 -31.73 13.48 53.05
CA SER A 994 -31.29 14.61 53.87
C SER A 994 -31.05 14.21 55.33
N ASP A 995 -31.94 13.41 55.90
CA ASP A 995 -31.84 12.89 57.26
C ASP A 995 -30.63 11.94 57.40
N ALA A 996 -30.35 11.11 56.39
CA ALA A 996 -29.16 10.26 56.36
C ALA A 996 -27.87 11.07 56.49
N LEU A 997 -27.74 12.14 55.69
CA LEU A 997 -26.57 13.03 55.71
C LEU A 997 -26.44 13.76 57.05
N THR A 998 -27.57 14.24 57.59
CA THR A 998 -27.62 14.90 58.90
C THR A 998 -27.15 13.96 60.02
N GLU A 999 -27.58 12.69 60.01
CA GLU A 999 -27.17 11.70 61.00
C GLU A 999 -25.71 11.24 60.86
N LEU A 1000 -25.14 11.26 59.65
CA LEU A 1000 -23.72 10.97 59.44
C LEU A 1000 -22.82 12.11 59.95
N ALA A 1001 -23.33 13.35 59.96
CA ALA A 1001 -22.66 14.53 60.51
C ALA A 1001 -21.22 14.78 59.99
N ASP A 1002 -20.98 14.47 58.71
CA ASP A 1002 -19.70 14.69 58.03
C ASP A 1002 -19.83 15.82 57.00
N ALA A 1003 -19.04 16.89 57.19
CA ALA A 1003 -19.06 18.09 56.36
C ALA A 1003 -18.62 17.84 54.91
N ASN A 1004 -17.98 16.71 54.61
CA ASN A 1004 -17.63 16.32 53.25
C ASN A 1004 -18.81 15.68 52.49
N ASN A 1005 -19.93 15.40 53.16
CA ASN A 1005 -21.17 14.93 52.54
C ASN A 1005 -22.11 16.12 52.33
N ILE A 1006 -22.29 16.53 51.07
CA ILE A 1006 -23.00 17.75 50.70
C ILE A 1006 -24.28 17.37 49.96
N LEU A 1007 -25.42 17.85 50.45
CA LEU A 1007 -26.71 17.64 49.79
C LEU A 1007 -26.87 18.61 48.62
N ILE A 1008 -27.29 18.09 47.46
CA ILE A 1008 -27.80 18.88 46.34
C ILE A 1008 -29.28 18.56 46.19
N ASP A 1009 -30.14 19.57 46.37
CA ASP A 1009 -31.58 19.41 46.21
C ASP A 1009 -31.97 19.34 44.73
N GLY A 1010 -32.40 18.17 44.27
CA GLY A 1010 -32.82 17.92 42.90
C GLY A 1010 -33.97 18.81 42.42
N LEU A 1011 -34.80 19.35 43.32
CA LEU A 1011 -35.86 20.29 42.95
C LEU A 1011 -35.32 21.65 42.49
N THR A 1012 -34.08 21.97 42.81
CA THR A 1012 -33.44 23.23 42.40
C THR A 1012 -32.76 23.13 41.03
N LEU A 1013 -32.67 21.92 40.46
CA LEU A 1013 -31.86 21.66 39.27
C LEU A 1013 -32.59 21.89 37.95
N THR A 1014 -33.92 21.99 37.95
CA THR A 1014 -34.73 22.20 36.74
C THR A 1014 -35.88 23.17 37.00
N THR A 1015 -36.56 23.58 35.93
CA THR A 1015 -37.84 24.31 36.03
C THR A 1015 -39.00 23.49 36.60
N ASN A 1016 -38.79 22.20 36.92
CA ASN A 1016 -39.79 21.30 37.49
C ASN A 1016 -41.06 21.20 36.62
N SER A 1017 -40.84 21.07 35.31
CA SER A 1017 -41.90 20.99 34.31
C SER A 1017 -41.67 19.85 33.33
N THR A 1018 -42.71 19.48 32.58
CA THR A 1018 -42.60 18.52 31.47
C THR A 1018 -41.71 19.02 30.32
N ALA A 1019 -41.40 20.32 30.27
CA ALA A 1019 -40.45 20.86 29.29
C ALA A 1019 -39.00 20.42 29.60
N SER A 1020 -38.64 20.26 30.87
CA SER A 1020 -37.32 19.78 31.29
C SER A 1020 -37.30 18.26 31.54
N ILE A 1021 -38.44 17.67 31.93
CA ILE A 1021 -38.56 16.26 32.31
C ILE A 1021 -39.46 15.51 31.31
N GLY A 1022 -38.85 14.93 30.28
CA GLY A 1022 -39.54 14.51 29.05
C GLY A 1022 -40.59 13.40 29.22
N ASP A 1023 -40.32 12.39 30.05
CA ASP A 1023 -41.25 11.30 30.37
C ASP A 1023 -41.90 11.44 31.76
N GLY A 1024 -41.73 12.62 32.37
CA GLY A 1024 -42.16 12.88 33.75
C GLY A 1024 -41.32 12.20 34.83
N ILE A 1025 -40.15 11.64 34.50
CA ILE A 1025 -39.20 11.02 35.43
C ILE A 1025 -37.78 11.54 35.18
N HIS A 1026 -37.29 11.40 33.96
CA HIS A 1026 -35.92 11.69 33.53
C HIS A 1026 -35.83 13.03 32.82
N PRO A 1027 -34.75 13.80 33.05
CA PRO A 1027 -34.49 15.01 32.29
C PRO A 1027 -34.30 14.69 30.81
N ASN A 1028 -34.87 15.51 29.93
CA ASN A 1028 -34.53 15.52 28.50
C ASN A 1028 -33.31 16.44 28.27
N ASP A 1029 -32.88 16.64 27.03
CA ASP A 1029 -31.72 17.50 26.72
C ASP A 1029 -31.78 18.90 27.37
N VAL A 1030 -32.96 19.50 27.54
CA VAL A 1030 -33.13 20.78 28.23
C VAL A 1030 -32.86 20.61 29.73
N GLY A 1031 -33.52 19.63 30.36
CA GLY A 1031 -33.32 19.35 31.79
C GLY A 1031 -31.89 18.91 32.12
N GLU A 1032 -31.23 18.16 31.24
CA GLU A 1032 -29.84 17.73 31.38
C GLU A 1032 -28.88 18.95 31.37
N ALA A 1033 -29.12 19.92 30.48
CA ALA A 1033 -28.36 21.16 30.45
C ALA A 1033 -28.61 22.02 31.70
N GLU A 1034 -29.85 22.10 32.18
CA GLU A 1034 -30.20 22.79 33.43
C GLU A 1034 -29.50 22.16 34.64
N TRP A 1035 -29.48 20.82 34.74
CA TRP A 1035 -28.76 20.10 35.78
C TRP A 1035 -27.28 20.48 35.80
N ALA A 1036 -26.61 20.39 34.64
CA ALA A 1036 -25.19 20.71 34.57
C ALA A 1036 -24.91 22.16 34.96
N ALA A 1037 -25.72 23.11 34.48
CA ALA A 1037 -25.57 24.54 34.77
C ALA A 1037 -25.79 24.86 36.27
N ASN A 1038 -26.82 24.26 36.88
CA ASN A 1038 -27.18 24.52 38.27
C ASN A 1038 -26.27 23.79 39.27
N ILE A 1039 -25.70 22.63 38.89
CA ILE A 1039 -24.73 21.90 39.72
C ILE A 1039 -23.34 22.55 39.66
N ALA A 1040 -22.89 23.04 38.49
CA ALA A 1040 -21.54 23.57 38.28
C ALA A 1040 -21.02 24.56 39.35
N PRO A 1041 -21.81 25.54 39.85
CA PRO A 1041 -21.36 26.47 40.89
C PRO A 1041 -21.36 25.85 42.30
N LEU A 1042 -22.06 24.74 42.53
CA LEU A 1042 -22.17 24.09 43.85
C LEU A 1042 -21.02 23.12 44.13
N VAL A 1043 -20.28 22.73 43.09
CA VAL A 1043 -19.32 21.62 43.15
C VAL A 1043 -17.87 22.06 43.02
N SER A 1044 -17.01 21.40 43.80
CA SER A 1044 -15.56 21.57 43.78
C SER A 1044 -14.88 20.25 44.13
N VAL A 1045 -13.62 20.13 43.72
CA VAL A 1045 -12.73 19.05 44.15
C VAL A 1045 -12.25 19.32 45.57
#